data_AF-A0A0W0SMB0-F1
#
_entry.id   AF-A0A0W0SMB0-F1
#
_cell.length_a   1.000
_cell.length_b   1.000
_cell.length_c   1.000
_cell.angle_alpha   90.00
_cell.angle_beta   90.00
_cell.angle_gamma   90.00
#
_symmetry.space_group_name_H-M   'P 1'
#
loop_
_entity.id
_entity.type
_entity.pdbx_description
1 polymer ?
#
loop_
_entity_poly.entity_id
_entity_poly.type
_entity_poly.pdbx_seq_one_letter_code
_entity_poly.pdbx_strand_id
1 'polypeptide(L)'
;MNFLDTANLFIPGYPLLSEAVRKQFEDSNAGFKFVGAIKETQEAIVAFRSSVSWWQLIFIGVEGELEKQKEKFKSDKVQLIAQIETSEEYKTVIAEIIRTLLPEICPDYEFLNPEDQFLLAKAPFSQALYALINCDQQIAQISEEFGVKDDWYRMQHLEDHRQELEELYQKKDMIIKDWQEQFANRDELSTLKVRIAEEKKKERDKEIKIRLVELADETQKLAEFFPLLKTDPLTLAEFQKQYFDALQNENADLLNVEENELAIFIFHHLQQATKSHFEYVELHSFNLKQAKLFAQRILIAFHQKKDLESDTWFAEYQKQLTQKLHAKLLLINNRESLPETPEKQELLGSLSSLFGLDKTVERTKEFLNKLADAHAFIQATGFSTQNESSFLAILDIYNYGRAADQITETKAILASLFRPFYPLYEEYRDIALYEKNVYLKIIRTVMPMLVVAGFVTLVAALLAPLLIPELAFSVVLIPTLFLGLAFATKYVTLKNDLYKLLRENYYGGVFEIPEFQTNIRMFTIFKNEGTALAVRNFYIQEIQRCDEIDAAYQAGAQEGTLSEEEIKLKKANLLKRHTLCLEWYDIHSNVALGCEKVPQLVIARLEEVKGREYTALREALQANFPELQKAVAKMVRELKTTFAQKESPVESIAPPRAAISGGINGNHSPRLFKPSKLLAHKLQAEKLDAIAATIRVC
;
A
#
# COMPACT_ATOMS: atom_id res chain seq x y z
N MET A 1 -66.65 -53.45 23.68
CA MET A 1 -65.94 -52.88 22.52
C MET A 1 -66.97 -52.05 21.79
N ASN A 2 -66.67 -50.76 21.61
CA ASN A 2 -67.48 -49.86 20.80
C ASN A 2 -67.28 -50.17 19.31
N PHE A 3 -68.17 -49.70 18.44
CA PHE A 3 -68.08 -49.86 16.99
C PHE A 3 -66.70 -49.48 16.43
N LEU A 4 -66.14 -48.37 16.90
CA LEU A 4 -64.84 -47.87 16.46
C LEU A 4 -63.67 -48.75 16.91
N ASP A 5 -63.76 -49.38 18.08
CA ASP A 5 -62.73 -50.30 18.57
C ASP A 5 -62.66 -51.54 17.68
N THR A 6 -63.83 -52.07 17.31
CA THR A 6 -63.92 -53.22 16.39
C THR A 6 -63.51 -52.83 14.97
N ALA A 7 -63.91 -51.64 14.49
CA ALA A 7 -63.52 -51.11 13.19
C ALA A 7 -62.00 -50.95 13.04
N ASN A 8 -61.32 -50.47 14.10
CA ASN A 8 -59.86 -50.33 14.14
C ASN A 8 -59.12 -51.67 14.02
N LEU A 9 -59.74 -52.78 14.44
CA LEU A 9 -59.14 -54.11 14.29
C LEU A 9 -59.15 -54.58 12.82
N PHE A 10 -60.15 -54.16 12.04
CA PHE A 10 -60.26 -54.49 10.61
C PHE A 10 -59.44 -53.53 9.75
N ILE A 11 -59.58 -52.22 9.95
CA ILE A 11 -58.80 -51.15 9.28
C ILE A 11 -58.07 -50.35 10.37
N PRO A 12 -56.78 -50.64 10.63
CA PRO A 12 -55.96 -49.86 11.54
C PRO A 12 -55.97 -48.37 11.21
N GLY A 13 -56.29 -47.52 12.19
CA GLY A 13 -56.36 -46.07 12.02
C GLY A 13 -57.72 -45.53 11.56
N TYR A 14 -58.72 -46.40 11.36
CA TYR A 14 -60.10 -45.97 11.06
C TYR A 14 -60.68 -44.94 12.07
N PRO A 15 -60.38 -45.00 13.38
CA PRO A 15 -60.83 -43.97 14.33
C PRO A 15 -60.20 -42.58 14.11
N LEU A 16 -59.06 -42.48 13.42
CA LEU A 16 -58.38 -41.21 13.12
C LEU A 16 -59.14 -40.39 12.07
N LEU A 17 -60.05 -41.01 11.33
CA LEU A 17 -60.83 -40.37 10.28
C LEU A 17 -61.95 -39.49 10.85
N SER A 18 -62.20 -38.37 10.17
CA SER A 18 -63.34 -37.50 10.48
C SER A 18 -64.67 -38.25 10.33
N GLU A 19 -65.71 -37.81 11.05
CA GLU A 19 -67.05 -38.41 10.96
C GLU A 19 -67.63 -38.36 9.54
N ALA A 20 -67.32 -37.29 8.78
CA ALA A 20 -67.77 -37.14 7.40
C ALA A 20 -67.16 -38.19 6.46
N VAL A 21 -65.84 -38.44 6.57
CA VAL A 21 -65.15 -39.43 5.75
C VAL A 21 -65.59 -40.85 6.10
N ARG A 22 -65.84 -41.12 7.39
CA ARG A 22 -66.35 -42.43 7.85
C ARG A 22 -67.73 -42.72 7.28
N LYS A 23 -68.69 -41.79 7.38
CA LYS A 23 -70.04 -41.97 6.81
C LYS A 23 -69.99 -42.18 5.29
N GLN A 24 -69.18 -41.39 4.58
CA GLN A 24 -69.03 -41.55 3.13
C GLN A 24 -68.48 -42.93 2.74
N PHE A 25 -67.56 -43.48 3.53
CA PHE A 25 -67.09 -44.85 3.31
C PHE A 25 -68.17 -45.87 3.65
N GLU A 26 -68.83 -45.76 4.81
CA GLU A 26 -69.87 -46.69 5.27
C GLU A 26 -71.04 -46.81 4.29
N ASP A 27 -71.40 -45.73 3.60
CA ASP A 27 -72.45 -45.69 2.57
C ASP A 27 -72.03 -46.32 1.22
N SER A 28 -70.74 -46.65 1.05
CA SER A 28 -70.22 -47.28 -0.16
C SER A 28 -70.43 -48.80 -0.18
N ASN A 29 -70.32 -49.43 -1.35
CA ASN A 29 -70.42 -50.89 -1.48
C ASN A 29 -69.33 -51.64 -0.68
N ALA A 30 -68.13 -51.08 -0.57
CA ALA A 30 -67.05 -51.63 0.25
C ALA A 30 -67.31 -51.39 1.74
N GLY A 31 -67.80 -50.21 2.10
CA GLY A 31 -68.19 -49.87 3.47
C GLY A 31 -69.34 -50.71 3.99
N PHE A 32 -70.34 -51.04 3.18
CA PHE A 32 -71.45 -51.89 3.59
C PHE A 32 -70.96 -53.29 4.00
N LYS A 33 -70.01 -53.87 3.25
CA LYS A 33 -69.36 -55.14 3.61
C LYS A 33 -68.52 -55.01 4.88
N PHE A 34 -67.83 -53.89 5.05
CA PHE A 34 -67.03 -53.59 6.25
C PHE A 34 -67.91 -53.46 7.51
N VAL A 35 -68.99 -52.68 7.44
CA VAL A 35 -69.97 -52.51 8.52
C VAL A 35 -70.64 -53.85 8.84
N GLY A 36 -70.96 -54.66 7.82
CA GLY A 36 -71.48 -56.02 7.98
C GLY A 36 -70.53 -56.91 8.80
N ALA A 37 -69.27 -56.99 8.40
CA ALA A 37 -68.25 -57.77 9.12
C ALA A 37 -68.03 -57.30 10.57
N ILE A 38 -68.08 -55.98 10.82
CA ILE A 38 -67.99 -55.43 12.18
C ILE A 38 -69.18 -55.90 13.03
N LYS A 39 -70.41 -55.79 12.51
CA LYS A 39 -71.62 -56.20 13.23
C LYS A 39 -71.62 -57.69 13.53
N GLU A 40 -71.26 -58.53 12.55
CA GLU A 40 -71.12 -59.97 12.72
C GLU A 40 -70.08 -60.32 13.80
N THR A 41 -68.96 -59.60 13.84
CA THR A 41 -67.92 -59.78 14.86
C THR A 41 -68.38 -59.34 16.25
N GLN A 42 -69.09 -58.22 16.34
CA GLN A 42 -69.65 -57.75 17.61
C GLN A 42 -70.71 -58.72 18.15
N GLU A 43 -71.59 -59.21 17.29
CA GLU A 43 -72.58 -60.24 17.63
C GLU A 43 -71.90 -61.54 18.09
N ALA A 44 -70.83 -61.97 17.41
CA ALA A 44 -70.03 -63.12 17.81
C ALA A 44 -69.33 -62.92 19.17
N ILE A 45 -68.78 -61.74 19.45
CA ILE A 45 -68.14 -61.41 20.73
C ILE A 45 -69.19 -61.38 21.86
N VAL A 46 -70.38 -60.82 21.61
CA VAL A 46 -71.47 -60.77 22.57
C VAL A 46 -72.02 -62.17 22.84
N ALA A 47 -72.20 -63.00 21.81
CA ALA A 47 -72.60 -64.40 21.91
C ALA A 47 -71.55 -65.26 22.65
N PHE A 48 -70.27 -64.99 22.44
CA PHE A 48 -69.19 -65.63 23.20
C PHE A 48 -69.23 -65.23 24.67
N ARG A 49 -69.38 -63.93 24.99
CA ARG A 49 -69.49 -63.46 26.38
C ARG A 49 -70.73 -63.99 27.11
N SER A 50 -71.84 -64.21 26.41
CA SER A 50 -73.07 -64.75 26.99
C SER A 50 -73.10 -66.27 27.10
N SER A 51 -72.25 -66.99 26.36
CA SER A 51 -72.15 -68.46 26.39
C SER A 51 -71.15 -68.98 27.42
N VAL A 52 -70.24 -68.14 27.93
CA VAL A 52 -69.27 -68.52 28.97
C VAL A 52 -69.85 -68.25 30.36
N SER A 53 -70.21 -69.31 31.09
CA SER A 53 -70.56 -69.20 32.52
C SER A 53 -69.29 -69.03 33.36
N TRP A 54 -69.32 -68.20 34.41
CA TRP A 54 -68.12 -67.90 35.23
C TRP A 54 -67.38 -69.13 35.80
N TRP A 55 -68.09 -70.24 36.02
CA TRP A 55 -67.50 -71.51 36.46
C TRP A 55 -66.78 -72.30 35.35
N GLN A 56 -67.10 -72.07 34.07
CA GLN A 56 -66.44 -72.73 32.93
C GLN A 56 -65.04 -72.17 32.64
N LEU A 57 -64.73 -70.95 33.11
CA LEU A 57 -63.39 -70.36 33.08
C LEU A 57 -62.35 -71.11 33.94
N ILE A 58 -62.80 -71.97 34.86
CA ILE A 58 -61.92 -72.67 35.82
C ILE A 58 -61.64 -74.13 35.42
N PHE A 59 -62.49 -74.78 34.60
CA PHE A 59 -62.43 -76.25 34.41
C PHE A 59 -62.47 -76.78 32.97
N ILE A 60 -62.65 -75.95 31.93
CA ILE A 60 -62.65 -76.42 30.52
C ILE A 60 -61.80 -75.47 29.68
N GLY A 61 -61.11 -75.98 28.66
CA GLY A 61 -60.19 -75.26 27.77
C GLY A 61 -60.79 -74.06 27.04
N VAL A 62 -61.00 -72.97 27.77
CA VAL A 62 -61.37 -71.65 27.25
C VAL A 62 -60.27 -71.13 26.33
N GLU A 63 -59.01 -71.51 26.56
CA GLU A 63 -57.89 -71.19 25.67
C GLU A 63 -58.10 -71.70 24.25
N GLY A 64 -58.58 -72.94 24.07
CA GLY A 64 -58.81 -73.51 22.73
C GLY A 64 -59.98 -72.88 21.97
N GLU A 65 -61.04 -72.48 22.67
CA GLU A 65 -62.19 -71.80 22.03
C GLU A 65 -61.87 -70.32 21.75
N LEU A 66 -61.08 -69.68 22.62
CA LEU A 66 -60.57 -68.33 22.42
C LEU A 66 -59.53 -68.26 21.28
N GLU A 67 -58.70 -69.29 21.12
CA GLU A 67 -57.83 -69.46 19.96
C GLU A 67 -58.62 -69.64 18.67
N LYS A 68 -59.66 -70.47 18.65
CA LYS A 68 -60.56 -70.60 17.48
C LYS A 68 -61.24 -69.29 17.12
N GLN A 69 -61.68 -68.51 18.10
CA GLN A 69 -62.27 -67.18 17.85
C GLN A 69 -61.23 -66.20 17.32
N LYS A 70 -59.98 -66.25 17.80
CA LYS A 70 -58.86 -65.46 17.26
C LYS A 70 -58.51 -65.87 15.82
N GLU A 71 -58.48 -67.17 15.52
CA GLU A 71 -58.24 -67.68 14.17
C GLU A 71 -59.37 -67.32 13.21
N LYS A 72 -60.63 -67.45 13.67
CA LYS A 72 -61.81 -67.02 12.91
C LYS A 72 -61.76 -65.52 12.62
N PHE A 73 -61.46 -64.69 13.61
CA PHE A 73 -61.29 -63.25 13.41
C PHE A 73 -60.17 -62.91 12.41
N LYS A 74 -59.02 -63.60 12.49
CA LYS A 74 -57.93 -63.44 11.52
C LYS A 74 -58.37 -63.82 10.10
N SER A 75 -59.10 -64.93 9.96
CA SER A 75 -59.66 -65.38 8.69
C SER A 75 -60.67 -64.38 8.12
N ASP A 76 -61.61 -63.91 8.95
CA ASP A 76 -62.65 -62.96 8.56
C ASP A 76 -62.05 -61.61 8.15
N LYS A 77 -61.01 -61.15 8.85
CA LYS A 77 -60.24 -59.95 8.47
C LYS A 77 -59.56 -60.11 7.11
N VAL A 78 -58.86 -61.22 6.88
CA VAL A 78 -58.18 -61.49 5.60
C VAL A 78 -59.18 -61.58 4.46
N GLN A 79 -60.30 -62.26 4.69
CA GLN A 79 -61.37 -62.42 3.70
C GLN A 79 -62.05 -61.09 3.37
N LEU A 80 -62.32 -60.25 4.37
CA LEU A 80 -62.89 -58.92 4.16
C LEU A 80 -61.94 -58.03 3.36
N ILE A 81 -60.66 -57.95 3.76
CA ILE A 81 -59.65 -57.14 3.07
C ILE A 81 -59.53 -57.59 1.62
N ALA A 82 -59.43 -58.89 1.34
CA ALA A 82 -59.38 -59.42 -0.02
C ALA A 82 -60.61 -59.06 -0.89
N GLN A 83 -61.77 -58.81 -0.28
CA GLN A 83 -62.98 -58.39 -0.99
C GLN A 83 -63.09 -56.88 -1.25
N ILE A 84 -62.37 -56.06 -0.49
CA ILE A 84 -62.47 -54.58 -0.57
C ILE A 84 -61.18 -53.89 -1.02
N GLU A 85 -60.03 -54.58 -1.00
CA GLU A 85 -58.71 -54.01 -1.30
C GLU A 85 -58.61 -53.38 -2.69
N THR A 86 -59.34 -53.90 -3.67
CA THR A 86 -59.35 -53.37 -5.05
C THR A 86 -60.28 -52.17 -5.24
N SER A 87 -61.14 -51.87 -4.27
CA SER A 87 -62.10 -50.77 -4.35
C SER A 87 -61.41 -49.41 -4.20
N GLU A 88 -61.83 -48.42 -5.00
CA GLU A 88 -61.27 -47.06 -4.93
C GLU A 88 -61.67 -46.37 -3.61
N GLU A 89 -62.81 -46.73 -3.04
CA GLU A 89 -63.29 -46.22 -1.76
C GLU A 89 -62.39 -46.69 -0.62
N TYR A 90 -61.98 -47.96 -0.62
CA TYR A 90 -61.02 -48.50 0.35
C TYR A 90 -59.64 -47.81 0.21
N LYS A 91 -59.12 -47.66 -1.01
CA LYS A 91 -57.85 -46.95 -1.25
C LYS A 91 -57.92 -45.47 -0.80
N THR A 92 -59.07 -44.83 -0.96
CA THR A 92 -59.29 -43.44 -0.53
C THR A 92 -59.27 -43.32 0.99
N VAL A 93 -59.90 -44.27 1.70
CA VAL A 93 -59.83 -44.35 3.17
C VAL A 93 -58.40 -44.53 3.65
N ILE A 94 -57.64 -45.44 3.04
CA ILE A 94 -56.22 -45.66 3.38
C ILE A 94 -55.39 -44.39 3.10
N ALA A 95 -55.62 -43.71 1.97
CA ALA A 95 -54.94 -42.46 1.66
C ALA A 95 -55.27 -41.35 2.67
N GLU A 96 -56.53 -41.23 3.13
CA GLU A 96 -56.90 -40.27 4.18
C GLU A 96 -56.26 -40.60 5.54
N ILE A 97 -56.12 -41.88 5.88
CA ILE A 97 -55.37 -42.29 7.08
C ILE A 97 -53.89 -41.91 6.93
N ILE A 98 -53.26 -42.20 5.80
CA ILE A 98 -51.86 -41.82 5.53
C ILE A 98 -51.71 -40.28 5.58
N ARG A 99 -52.70 -39.53 5.07
CA ARG A 99 -52.72 -38.07 5.10
C ARG A 99 -52.66 -37.53 6.52
N THR A 100 -53.28 -38.21 7.48
CA THR A 100 -53.19 -37.83 8.91
C THR A 100 -51.84 -38.13 9.55
N LEU A 101 -51.05 -39.06 8.99
CA LEU A 101 -49.72 -39.43 9.50
C LEU A 101 -48.59 -38.57 8.91
N LEU A 102 -48.75 -38.10 7.67
CA LEU A 102 -47.72 -37.37 6.93
C LEU A 102 -47.16 -36.10 7.62
N PRO A 103 -47.94 -35.29 8.38
CA PRO A 103 -47.38 -34.13 9.09
C PRO A 103 -46.28 -34.48 10.10
N GLU A 104 -46.33 -35.66 10.72
CA GLU A 104 -45.32 -36.09 11.70
C GLU A 104 -44.04 -36.62 11.05
N ILE A 105 -44.11 -36.98 9.76
CA ILE A 105 -43.07 -37.74 9.04
C ILE A 105 -42.35 -36.84 8.02
N CYS A 106 -43.08 -35.91 7.42
CA CYS A 106 -42.59 -34.95 6.44
C CYS A 106 -42.66 -33.54 7.05
N PRO A 107 -41.53 -32.97 7.52
CA PRO A 107 -41.51 -31.62 8.09
C PRO A 107 -41.94 -30.53 7.08
N ASP A 108 -41.86 -30.83 5.79
CA ASP A 108 -42.20 -29.91 4.70
C ASP A 108 -43.66 -30.05 4.22
N TYR A 109 -44.48 -30.86 4.91
CA TYR A 109 -45.86 -31.16 4.53
C TYR A 109 -46.76 -29.91 4.48
N GLU A 110 -46.47 -28.92 5.32
CA GLU A 110 -47.22 -27.66 5.40
C GLU A 110 -47.10 -26.80 4.14
N PHE A 111 -46.05 -26.99 3.34
CA PHE A 111 -45.81 -26.25 2.08
C PHE A 111 -46.62 -26.78 0.90
N LEU A 112 -47.36 -27.88 1.07
CA LEU A 112 -48.14 -28.51 0.03
C LEU A 112 -49.61 -28.09 0.12
N ASN A 113 -50.25 -27.86 -1.03
CA ASN A 113 -51.69 -27.60 -1.08
C ASN A 113 -52.48 -28.88 -0.77
N PRO A 114 -53.76 -28.79 -0.37
CA PRO A 114 -54.58 -29.95 -0.01
C PRO A 114 -54.65 -31.04 -1.09
N GLU A 115 -54.61 -30.65 -2.38
CA GLU A 115 -54.58 -31.58 -3.52
C GLU A 115 -53.23 -32.32 -3.62
N ASP A 116 -52.12 -31.62 -3.41
CA ASP A 116 -50.77 -32.20 -3.42
C ASP A 116 -50.54 -33.13 -2.22
N GLN A 117 -51.07 -32.74 -1.07
CA GLN A 117 -51.07 -33.55 0.15
C GLN A 117 -51.80 -34.88 -0.07
N PHE A 118 -52.93 -34.85 -0.79
CA PHE A 118 -53.69 -36.04 -1.14
C PHE A 118 -52.95 -36.89 -2.19
N LEU A 119 -52.30 -36.27 -3.18
CA LEU A 119 -51.45 -36.97 -4.16
C LEU A 119 -50.27 -37.68 -3.48
N LEU A 120 -49.61 -37.03 -2.52
CA LEU A 120 -48.52 -37.62 -1.74
C LEU A 120 -49.01 -38.80 -0.89
N ALA A 121 -50.20 -38.68 -0.29
CA ALA A 121 -50.80 -39.74 0.52
C ALA A 121 -51.25 -40.95 -0.33
N LYS A 122 -51.69 -40.72 -1.57
CA LYS A 122 -52.10 -41.78 -2.53
C LYS A 122 -50.90 -42.50 -3.17
N ALA A 123 -49.68 -41.98 -3.03
CA ALA A 123 -48.52 -42.55 -3.69
C ALA A 123 -48.22 -43.99 -3.21
N PRO A 124 -47.82 -44.92 -4.10
CA PRO A 124 -47.62 -46.32 -3.73
C PRO A 124 -46.63 -46.55 -2.59
N PHE A 125 -45.55 -45.76 -2.52
CA PHE A 125 -44.56 -45.88 -1.44
C PHE A 125 -45.07 -45.32 -0.10
N SER A 126 -46.00 -44.36 -0.12
CA SER A 126 -46.64 -43.84 1.09
C SER A 126 -47.54 -44.87 1.76
N GLN A 127 -47.97 -45.93 1.05
CA GLN A 127 -48.69 -47.05 1.66
C GLN A 127 -47.84 -47.80 2.70
N ALA A 128 -46.51 -47.75 2.61
CA ALA A 128 -45.62 -48.32 3.62
C ALA A 128 -45.81 -47.66 5.00
N LEU A 129 -46.23 -46.38 5.04
CA LEU A 129 -46.51 -45.66 6.28
C LEU A 129 -47.70 -46.23 7.05
N TYR A 130 -48.60 -46.96 6.39
CA TYR A 130 -49.73 -47.62 7.05
C TYR A 130 -49.27 -48.67 8.08
N ALA A 131 -48.06 -49.23 7.91
CA ALA A 131 -47.46 -50.14 8.89
C ALA A 131 -47.08 -49.45 10.21
N LEU A 132 -46.92 -48.12 10.23
CA LEU A 132 -46.61 -47.35 11.43
C LEU A 132 -47.72 -47.43 12.47
N ILE A 133 -48.98 -47.45 12.03
CA ILE A 133 -50.16 -47.53 12.91
C ILE A 133 -50.11 -48.80 13.76
N ASN A 134 -49.71 -49.92 13.17
CA ASN A 134 -49.56 -51.18 13.90
C ASN A 134 -48.39 -51.11 14.89
N CYS A 135 -47.30 -50.42 14.54
CA CYS A 135 -46.17 -50.21 15.44
C CYS A 135 -46.58 -49.34 16.63
N ASP A 136 -47.28 -48.23 16.38
CA ASP A 136 -47.77 -47.32 17.43
C ASP A 136 -48.80 -48.01 18.35
N GLN A 137 -49.67 -48.87 17.79
CA GLN A 137 -50.59 -49.69 18.58
C GLN A 137 -49.87 -50.72 19.46
N GLN A 138 -48.80 -51.35 18.97
CA GLN A 138 -47.99 -52.28 19.75
C GLN A 138 -47.20 -51.57 20.85
N ILE A 139 -46.64 -50.40 20.56
CA ILE A 139 -45.98 -49.54 21.54
C ILE A 139 -46.97 -49.10 22.63
N ALA A 140 -48.19 -48.69 22.25
CA ALA A 140 -49.25 -48.32 23.19
C ALA A 140 -49.69 -49.51 24.06
N GLN A 141 -49.84 -50.72 23.49
CA GLN A 141 -50.19 -51.92 24.24
C GLN A 141 -49.10 -52.31 25.24
N ILE A 142 -47.83 -52.33 24.84
CA ILE A 142 -46.70 -52.66 25.72
C ILE A 142 -46.57 -51.63 26.84
N SER A 143 -46.76 -50.33 26.54
CA SER A 143 -46.71 -49.27 27.54
C SER A 143 -47.89 -49.29 28.53
N GLU A 144 -49.10 -49.62 28.08
CA GLU A 144 -50.26 -49.83 28.98
C GLU A 144 -50.10 -51.09 29.85
N GLU A 145 -49.63 -52.20 29.28
CA GLU A 145 -49.35 -53.43 30.05
C GLU A 145 -48.31 -53.21 31.15
N PHE A 146 -47.30 -52.38 30.89
CA PHE A 146 -46.30 -51.98 31.87
C PHE A 146 -46.90 -51.02 32.93
N GLY A 147 -47.85 -50.17 32.55
CA GLY A 147 -48.53 -49.22 33.45
C GLY A 147 -49.49 -49.85 34.47
N VAL A 148 -50.03 -51.04 34.18
CA VAL A 148 -51.14 -51.65 34.95
C VAL A 148 -50.71 -52.82 35.87
N LYS A 149 -49.55 -53.47 35.65
CA LYS A 149 -49.13 -54.67 36.41
C LYS A 149 -48.26 -54.36 37.66
N ASP A 150 -48.33 -55.24 38.67
CA ASP A 150 -47.61 -55.16 39.96
C ASP A 150 -46.09 -54.99 39.82
N ASP A 151 -45.47 -54.28 40.78
CA ASP A 151 -44.04 -53.89 40.75
C ASP A 151 -43.05 -55.07 40.63
N TRP A 152 -43.44 -56.28 41.06
CA TRP A 152 -42.62 -57.49 40.93
C TRP A 152 -42.57 -58.02 39.48
N TYR A 153 -43.68 -57.94 38.73
CA TYR A 153 -43.72 -58.30 37.30
C TYR A 153 -42.90 -57.34 36.45
N ARG A 154 -42.91 -56.04 36.83
CA ARG A 154 -42.11 -55.00 36.18
C ARG A 154 -40.61 -55.24 36.28
N MET A 155 -40.11 -55.69 37.44
CA MET A 155 -38.68 -55.95 37.62
C MET A 155 -38.17 -57.16 36.82
N GLN A 156 -39.00 -58.16 36.57
CA GLN A 156 -38.58 -59.41 35.93
C GLN A 156 -38.60 -59.35 34.39
N HIS A 157 -39.44 -58.50 33.81
CA HIS A 157 -39.61 -58.34 32.35
C HIS A 157 -39.18 -56.97 31.82
N LEU A 158 -38.49 -56.16 32.64
CA LEU A 158 -38.09 -54.79 32.29
C LEU A 158 -37.14 -54.76 31.09
N GLU A 159 -36.17 -55.67 31.07
CA GLU A 159 -35.16 -55.77 30.00
C GLU A 159 -35.81 -56.24 28.68
N ASP A 160 -36.68 -57.27 28.76
CA ASP A 160 -37.41 -57.83 27.62
C ASP A 160 -38.35 -56.79 26.98
N HIS A 161 -39.15 -56.08 27.79
CA HIS A 161 -40.07 -55.05 27.28
C HIS A 161 -39.33 -53.82 26.76
N ARG A 162 -38.19 -53.46 27.36
CA ARG A 162 -37.35 -52.38 26.85
C ARG A 162 -36.76 -52.75 25.50
N GLN A 163 -36.29 -53.98 25.34
CA GLN A 163 -35.78 -54.48 24.07
C GLN A 163 -36.88 -54.53 23.00
N GLU A 164 -38.08 -55.03 23.33
CA GLU A 164 -39.23 -55.04 22.41
C GLU A 164 -39.66 -53.62 21.98
N LEU A 165 -39.68 -52.66 22.91
CA LEU A 165 -39.94 -51.25 22.59
C LEU A 165 -38.85 -50.66 21.70
N GLU A 166 -37.57 -50.94 21.99
CA GLU A 166 -36.44 -50.45 21.20
C GLU A 166 -36.47 -51.03 19.77
N GLU A 167 -36.79 -52.31 19.61
CA GLU A 167 -37.00 -52.95 18.30
C GLU A 167 -38.17 -52.30 17.53
N LEU A 168 -39.26 -51.95 18.21
CA LEU A 168 -40.41 -51.27 17.59
C LEU A 168 -40.09 -49.83 17.19
N TYR A 169 -39.36 -49.08 18.02
CA TYR A 169 -38.88 -47.74 17.67
C TYR A 169 -37.89 -47.77 16.51
N GLN A 170 -36.94 -48.72 16.51
CA GLN A 170 -36.02 -48.91 15.37
C GLN A 170 -36.77 -49.25 14.09
N LYS A 171 -37.80 -50.11 14.17
CA LYS A 171 -38.65 -50.44 13.02
C LYS A 171 -39.44 -49.23 12.52
N LYS A 172 -39.95 -48.39 13.41
CA LYS A 172 -40.61 -47.11 13.08
C LYS A 172 -39.65 -46.17 12.35
N ASP A 173 -38.44 -46.00 12.87
CA ASP A 173 -37.41 -45.15 12.25
C ASP A 173 -36.98 -45.68 10.87
N MET A 174 -36.86 -47.01 10.72
CA MET A 174 -36.57 -47.63 9.42
C MET A 174 -37.65 -47.33 8.37
N ILE A 175 -38.93 -47.42 8.73
CA ILE A 175 -40.05 -47.13 7.82
C ILE A 175 -40.05 -45.65 7.43
N ILE A 176 -39.82 -44.75 8.39
CA ILE A 176 -39.75 -43.30 8.14
C ILE A 176 -38.58 -42.98 7.21
N LYS A 177 -37.40 -43.55 7.47
CA LYS A 177 -36.20 -43.31 6.67
C LYS A 177 -36.34 -43.85 5.25
N ASP A 178 -36.86 -45.06 5.06
CA ASP A 178 -37.13 -45.62 3.72
C ASP A 178 -38.12 -44.73 2.95
N TRP A 179 -39.18 -44.26 3.63
CA TRP A 179 -40.13 -43.33 3.02
C TRP A 179 -39.45 -42.02 2.59
N GLN A 180 -38.60 -41.42 3.44
CA GLN A 180 -37.86 -40.18 3.13
C GLN A 180 -36.90 -40.36 1.95
N GLU A 181 -36.19 -41.49 1.88
CA GLU A 181 -35.30 -41.84 0.77
C GLU A 181 -36.09 -42.01 -0.54
N GLN A 182 -37.25 -42.67 -0.50
CA GLN A 182 -38.10 -42.83 -1.67
C GLN A 182 -38.73 -41.50 -2.12
N PHE A 183 -39.10 -40.62 -1.20
CA PHE A 183 -39.60 -39.28 -1.52
C PHE A 183 -38.52 -38.42 -2.20
N ALA A 184 -37.28 -38.48 -1.71
CA ALA A 184 -36.15 -37.76 -2.29
C ALA A 184 -35.83 -38.22 -3.73
N ASN A 185 -35.82 -39.54 -3.98
CA ASN A 185 -35.26 -40.12 -5.19
C ASN A 185 -36.25 -40.34 -6.36
N ARG A 186 -37.57 -40.22 -6.14
CA ARG A 186 -38.54 -40.42 -7.23
C ARG A 186 -38.74 -39.18 -8.10
N ASP A 187 -38.71 -39.36 -9.42
CA ASP A 187 -38.87 -38.31 -10.42
C ASP A 187 -40.34 -37.86 -10.59
N GLU A 188 -41.29 -38.75 -10.37
CA GLU A 188 -42.74 -38.48 -10.47
C GLU A 188 -43.21 -37.39 -9.48
N LEU A 189 -42.45 -37.16 -8.40
CA LEU A 189 -42.72 -36.16 -7.38
C LEU A 189 -41.84 -34.90 -7.52
N SER A 190 -41.11 -34.77 -8.63
CA SER A 190 -40.27 -33.60 -8.90
C SER A 190 -41.05 -32.28 -8.84
N THR A 191 -42.30 -32.26 -9.32
CA THR A 191 -43.19 -31.10 -9.26
C THR A 191 -43.52 -30.67 -7.83
N LEU A 192 -43.74 -31.64 -6.93
CA LEU A 192 -43.98 -31.38 -5.50
C LEU A 192 -42.70 -30.87 -4.82
N LYS A 193 -41.55 -31.48 -5.11
CA LYS A 193 -40.24 -31.04 -4.59
C LYS A 193 -39.90 -29.61 -5.02
N VAL A 194 -40.17 -29.26 -6.27
CA VAL A 194 -39.99 -27.89 -6.78
C VAL A 194 -40.91 -26.92 -6.07
N ARG A 195 -42.18 -27.27 -5.87
CA ARG A 195 -43.14 -26.41 -5.14
C ARG A 195 -42.73 -26.18 -3.69
N ILE A 196 -42.29 -27.23 -2.99
CA ILE A 196 -41.71 -27.11 -1.63
C ILE A 196 -40.49 -26.18 -1.65
N ALA A 197 -39.59 -26.34 -2.61
CA ALA A 197 -38.41 -25.48 -2.73
C ALA A 197 -38.78 -24.01 -3.03
N GLU A 198 -39.81 -23.77 -3.84
CA GLU A 198 -40.31 -22.41 -4.13
C GLU A 198 -40.94 -21.75 -2.91
N GLU A 199 -41.80 -22.46 -2.16
CA GLU A 199 -42.42 -21.92 -0.94
C GLU A 199 -41.39 -21.70 0.18
N LYS A 200 -40.44 -22.64 0.37
CA LYS A 200 -39.30 -22.43 1.26
C LYS A 200 -38.48 -21.20 0.88
N LYS A 201 -38.25 -21.00 -0.41
CA LYS A 201 -37.55 -19.80 -0.90
C LYS A 201 -38.36 -18.54 -0.61
N LYS A 202 -39.69 -18.55 -0.80
CA LYS A 202 -40.55 -17.40 -0.47
C LYS A 202 -40.53 -17.08 1.02
N GLU A 203 -40.56 -18.07 1.90
CA GLU A 203 -40.42 -17.85 3.33
C GLU A 203 -39.07 -17.29 3.71
N ARG A 204 -37.99 -17.87 3.15
CA ARG A 204 -36.65 -17.34 3.32
C ARG A 204 -36.53 -15.89 2.87
N ASP A 205 -37.10 -15.55 1.71
CA ASP A 205 -37.11 -14.18 1.18
C ASP A 205 -37.94 -13.24 2.09
N LYS A 206 -39.02 -13.72 2.71
CA LYS A 206 -39.78 -12.95 3.71
C LYS A 206 -38.95 -12.72 4.97
N GLU A 207 -38.26 -13.74 5.46
CA GLU A 207 -37.39 -13.64 6.65
C GLU A 207 -36.24 -12.66 6.41
N ILE A 208 -35.56 -12.76 5.25
CA ILE A 208 -34.52 -11.81 4.84
C ILE A 208 -35.09 -10.38 4.77
N LYS A 209 -36.28 -10.18 4.21
CA LYS A 209 -36.92 -8.85 4.16
C LYS A 209 -37.20 -8.27 5.55
N ILE A 210 -37.68 -9.09 6.48
CA ILE A 210 -37.92 -8.66 7.87
C ILE A 210 -36.59 -8.24 8.51
N ARG A 211 -35.56 -9.07 8.37
CA ARG A 211 -34.23 -8.85 8.95
C ARG A 211 -33.51 -7.64 8.34
N LEU A 212 -33.71 -7.36 7.05
CA LEU A 212 -33.23 -6.13 6.41
C LEU A 212 -33.87 -4.88 6.98
N VAL A 213 -35.16 -4.92 7.33
CA VAL A 213 -35.84 -3.78 7.96
C VAL A 213 -35.26 -3.52 9.35
N GLU A 214 -34.98 -4.57 10.12
CA GLU A 214 -34.32 -4.46 11.43
C GLU A 214 -32.90 -3.87 11.29
N LEU A 215 -32.09 -4.39 10.37
CA LEU A 215 -30.73 -3.87 10.13
C LEU A 215 -30.76 -2.44 9.58
N ALA A 216 -31.72 -2.08 8.74
CA ALA A 216 -31.89 -0.71 8.27
C ALA A 216 -32.20 0.25 9.43
N ASP A 217 -33.02 -0.17 10.39
CA ASP A 217 -33.30 0.59 11.61
C ASP A 217 -32.06 0.72 12.50
N GLU A 218 -31.25 -0.34 12.65
CA GLU A 218 -29.96 -0.27 13.35
C GLU A 218 -28.96 0.66 12.66
N THR A 219 -28.87 0.60 11.33
CA THR A 219 -28.01 1.49 10.54
C THR A 219 -28.45 2.95 10.71
N GLN A 220 -29.75 3.19 10.81
CA GLN A 220 -30.31 4.52 11.04
C GLN A 220 -30.02 5.04 12.46
N LYS A 221 -30.08 4.17 13.48
CA LYS A 221 -29.62 4.48 14.84
C LYS A 221 -28.11 4.77 14.90
N LEU A 222 -27.31 4.02 14.13
CA LEU A 222 -25.88 4.30 14.00
C LEU A 222 -25.65 5.67 13.34
N ALA A 223 -26.43 6.03 12.34
CA ALA A 223 -26.37 7.35 11.71
C ALA A 223 -26.85 8.49 12.64
N GLU A 224 -27.76 8.21 13.58
CA GLU A 224 -28.11 9.14 14.66
C GLU A 224 -26.98 9.32 15.68
N PHE A 225 -26.31 8.24 16.04
CA PHE A 225 -25.16 8.26 16.96
C PHE A 225 -23.92 8.91 16.33
N PHE A 226 -23.71 8.70 15.03
CA PHE A 226 -22.61 9.26 14.25
C PHE A 226 -23.14 10.08 13.05
N PRO A 227 -23.49 11.37 13.27
CA PRO A 227 -24.23 12.21 12.31
C PRO A 227 -23.59 12.37 10.93
N LEU A 228 -22.29 12.16 10.79
CA LEU A 228 -21.59 12.23 9.52
C LEU A 228 -22.15 11.20 8.51
N LEU A 229 -22.61 10.03 8.96
CA LEU A 229 -23.26 9.04 8.10
C LEU A 229 -24.58 9.54 7.49
N LYS A 230 -25.29 10.47 8.14
CA LYS A 230 -26.52 11.07 7.58
C LYS A 230 -26.25 12.02 6.42
N THR A 231 -25.03 12.56 6.33
CA THR A 231 -24.70 13.56 5.31
C THR A 231 -24.46 12.95 3.93
N ASP A 232 -24.27 11.62 3.83
CA ASP A 232 -24.10 10.91 2.56
C ASP A 232 -25.14 9.77 2.42
N PRO A 233 -26.25 10.01 1.69
CA PRO A 233 -27.29 8.99 1.49
C PRO A 233 -26.82 7.81 0.63
N LEU A 234 -25.73 7.94 -0.12
CA LEU A 234 -25.18 6.83 -0.91
C LEU A 234 -24.52 5.79 -0.02
N THR A 235 -23.84 6.22 1.05
CA THR A 235 -23.18 5.30 2.00
C THR A 235 -24.21 4.45 2.74
N LEU A 236 -25.35 5.03 3.16
CA LEU A 236 -26.43 4.27 3.80
C LEU A 236 -27.06 3.23 2.86
N ALA A 237 -27.19 3.55 1.57
CA ALA A 237 -27.65 2.61 0.57
C ALA A 237 -26.64 1.47 0.32
N GLU A 238 -25.33 1.78 0.39
CA GLU A 238 -24.27 0.78 0.31
C GLU A 238 -24.25 -0.17 1.52
N PHE A 239 -24.43 0.33 2.75
CA PHE A 239 -24.62 -0.50 3.94
C PHE A 239 -25.78 -1.50 3.75
N GLN A 240 -26.96 -1.01 3.33
CA GLN A 240 -28.13 -1.85 3.10
C GLN A 240 -27.92 -2.91 2.02
N LYS A 241 -27.19 -2.55 0.95
CA LYS A 241 -26.85 -3.48 -0.12
C LYS A 241 -25.88 -4.57 0.36
N GLN A 242 -24.84 -4.21 1.10
CA GLN A 242 -23.88 -5.18 1.62
C GLN A 242 -24.51 -6.10 2.67
N TYR A 243 -25.45 -5.60 3.48
CA TYR A 243 -26.26 -6.45 4.34
C TYR A 243 -27.12 -7.44 3.57
N PHE A 244 -27.72 -7.02 2.45
CA PHE A 244 -28.46 -7.92 1.58
C PHE A 244 -27.56 -9.03 1.02
N ASP A 245 -26.40 -8.66 0.49
CA ASP A 245 -25.42 -9.60 -0.07
C ASP A 245 -24.86 -10.55 1.02
N ALA A 246 -24.69 -10.06 2.26
CA ALA A 246 -24.30 -10.86 3.41
C ALA A 246 -25.41 -11.82 3.85
N LEU A 247 -26.66 -11.39 3.95
CA LEU A 247 -27.79 -12.24 4.35
C LEU A 247 -28.13 -13.33 3.31
N GLN A 248 -27.79 -13.12 2.04
CA GLN A 248 -27.87 -14.17 1.02
C GLN A 248 -26.82 -15.26 1.22
N ASN A 249 -25.70 -14.94 1.86
CA ASN A 249 -24.61 -15.86 2.15
C ASN A 249 -24.72 -16.33 3.61
N GLU A 250 -25.23 -17.54 3.86
CA GLU A 250 -25.51 -18.11 5.20
C GLU A 250 -24.38 -17.96 6.25
N ASN A 251 -23.14 -17.69 5.83
CA ASN A 251 -21.94 -17.61 6.68
C ASN A 251 -21.33 -16.19 6.81
N ALA A 252 -22.00 -15.12 6.36
CA ALA A 252 -21.42 -13.78 6.43
C ALA A 252 -21.52 -13.17 7.84
N ASP A 253 -20.38 -12.74 8.38
CA ASP A 253 -20.30 -12.05 9.67
C ASP A 253 -20.74 -10.58 9.53
N LEU A 254 -21.96 -10.29 9.98
CA LEU A 254 -22.59 -8.97 9.88
C LEU A 254 -21.78 -7.86 10.59
N LEU A 255 -21.05 -8.18 11.66
CA LEU A 255 -20.23 -7.21 12.38
C LEU A 255 -19.00 -6.78 11.56
N ASN A 256 -18.43 -7.71 10.78
CA ASN A 256 -17.34 -7.38 9.87
C ASN A 256 -17.80 -6.51 8.69
N VAL A 257 -19.06 -6.66 8.26
CA VAL A 257 -19.64 -5.80 7.21
C VAL A 257 -19.74 -4.37 7.74
N GLU A 258 -20.26 -4.17 8.95
CA GLU A 258 -20.33 -2.86 9.59
C GLU A 258 -18.96 -2.19 9.73
N GLU A 259 -17.98 -2.93 10.24
CA GLU A 259 -16.63 -2.41 10.46
C GLU A 259 -15.99 -1.98 9.14
N ASN A 260 -16.11 -2.80 8.09
CA ASN A 260 -15.46 -2.54 6.81
C ASN A 260 -16.09 -1.35 6.10
N GLU A 261 -17.42 -1.26 6.01
CA GLU A 261 -18.10 -0.15 5.34
C GLU A 261 -17.87 1.16 6.08
N LEU A 262 -17.95 1.15 7.41
CA LEU A 262 -17.63 2.33 8.23
C LEU A 262 -16.16 2.74 8.07
N ALA A 263 -15.25 1.78 7.99
CA ALA A 263 -13.83 2.05 7.75
C ALA A 263 -13.59 2.64 6.35
N ILE A 264 -14.28 2.17 5.31
CA ILE A 264 -14.17 2.71 3.95
C ILE A 264 -14.66 4.17 3.93
N PHE A 265 -15.81 4.45 4.54
CA PHE A 265 -16.36 5.80 4.64
C PHE A 265 -15.38 6.77 5.35
N ILE A 266 -14.89 6.38 6.53
CA ILE A 266 -13.93 7.19 7.29
C ILE A 266 -12.62 7.35 6.51
N PHE A 267 -12.17 6.29 5.83
CA PHE A 267 -10.98 6.32 5.01
C PHE A 267 -11.07 7.39 3.91
N HIS A 268 -12.20 7.50 3.21
CA HIS A 268 -12.39 8.52 2.17
C HIS A 268 -12.25 9.94 2.73
N HIS A 269 -12.83 10.22 3.90
CA HIS A 269 -12.70 11.53 4.55
C HIS A 269 -11.25 11.82 4.99
N LEU A 270 -10.56 10.86 5.61
CA LEU A 270 -9.14 11.00 5.99
C LEU A 270 -8.26 11.21 4.74
N GLN A 271 -8.51 10.45 3.68
CA GLN A 271 -7.75 10.51 2.44
C GLN A 271 -7.96 11.84 1.71
N GLN A 272 -9.19 12.37 1.67
CA GLN A 272 -9.49 13.66 1.06
C GLN A 272 -8.83 14.82 1.82
N ALA A 273 -8.88 14.80 3.15
CA ALA A 273 -8.26 15.83 3.98
C ALA A 273 -6.73 15.81 3.90
N THR A 274 -6.13 14.62 3.84
CA THR A 274 -4.66 14.48 3.73
C THR A 274 -4.16 14.72 2.31
N LYS A 275 -4.88 14.34 1.26
CA LYS A 275 -4.47 14.57 -0.14
C LYS A 275 -4.34 16.05 -0.46
N SER A 276 -5.24 16.90 0.08
CA SER A 276 -5.15 18.35 -0.14
C SER A 276 -3.92 18.98 0.53
N HIS A 277 -3.50 18.48 1.70
CA HIS A 277 -2.44 19.08 2.51
C HIS A 277 -1.05 18.44 2.32
N PHE A 278 -0.98 17.16 1.98
CA PHE A 278 0.24 16.33 2.04
C PHE A 278 0.40 15.41 0.82
N GLU A 279 0.06 15.90 -0.38
CA GLU A 279 0.13 15.14 -1.65
C GLU A 279 1.52 14.52 -1.94
N TYR A 280 2.58 15.10 -1.39
CA TYR A 280 3.97 14.65 -1.58
C TYR A 280 4.38 13.47 -0.68
N VAL A 281 3.49 12.95 0.17
CA VAL A 281 3.74 11.75 1.00
C VAL A 281 2.65 10.71 0.77
N GLU A 282 3.04 9.46 0.57
CA GLU A 282 2.10 8.35 0.49
C GLU A 282 1.49 8.02 1.86
N LEU A 283 0.22 8.41 2.04
CA LEU A 283 -0.53 8.22 3.29
C LEU A 283 -1.67 7.19 3.19
N HIS A 284 -1.85 6.54 2.04
CA HIS A 284 -2.96 5.62 1.78
C HIS A 284 -3.07 4.51 2.85
N SER A 285 -2.00 3.73 3.03
CA SER A 285 -1.96 2.63 4.02
C SER A 285 -2.06 3.12 5.47
N PHE A 286 -1.59 4.35 5.74
CA PHE A 286 -1.76 4.98 7.05
C PHE A 286 -3.24 5.25 7.32
N ASN A 287 -3.89 5.97 6.42
CA ASN A 287 -5.27 6.40 6.56
C ASN A 287 -6.21 5.20 6.64
N LEU A 288 -5.96 4.14 5.85
CA LEU A 288 -6.77 2.92 5.90
C LEU A 288 -6.69 2.26 7.29
N LYS A 289 -5.48 2.15 7.87
CA LYS A 289 -5.30 1.59 9.22
C LYS A 289 -5.99 2.45 10.29
N GLN A 290 -5.88 3.76 10.19
CA GLN A 290 -6.54 4.69 11.13
C GLN A 290 -8.06 4.65 11.00
N ALA A 291 -8.57 4.54 9.76
CA ALA A 291 -9.99 4.44 9.51
C ALA A 291 -10.60 3.17 10.11
N LYS A 292 -9.92 2.02 9.98
CA LYS A 292 -10.32 0.77 10.65
C LYS A 292 -10.36 0.93 12.17
N LEU A 293 -9.32 1.54 12.76
CA LEU A 293 -9.28 1.81 14.20
C LEU A 293 -10.42 2.74 14.65
N PHE A 294 -10.76 3.76 13.87
CA PHE A 294 -11.90 4.63 14.16
C PHE A 294 -13.24 3.91 14.01
N ALA A 295 -13.42 3.10 12.97
CA ALA A 295 -14.62 2.30 12.76
C ALA A 295 -14.87 1.36 13.96
N GLN A 296 -13.86 0.60 14.36
CA GLN A 296 -13.92 -0.27 15.54
C GLN A 296 -14.30 0.48 16.80
N ARG A 297 -13.69 1.65 17.05
CA ARG A 297 -13.97 2.46 18.24
C ARG A 297 -15.38 3.05 18.24
N ILE A 298 -15.89 3.46 17.08
CA ILE A 298 -17.26 3.96 16.93
C ILE A 298 -18.27 2.85 17.20
N LEU A 299 -18.07 1.66 16.61
CA LEU A 299 -18.96 0.51 16.84
C LEU A 299 -18.94 0.06 18.29
N ILE A 300 -17.76 -0.02 18.93
CA ILE A 300 -17.65 -0.33 20.36
C ILE A 300 -18.39 0.71 21.21
N ALA A 301 -18.25 2.01 20.92
CA ALA A 301 -18.95 3.06 21.65
C ALA A 301 -20.46 2.99 21.44
N PHE A 302 -20.91 2.70 20.22
CA PHE A 302 -22.32 2.51 19.86
C PHE A 302 -22.95 1.32 20.62
N HIS A 303 -22.34 0.14 20.55
CA HIS A 303 -22.85 -1.05 21.26
C HIS A 303 -22.81 -0.90 22.79
N GLN A 304 -21.81 -0.18 23.33
CA GLN A 304 -21.69 0.10 24.77
C GLN A 304 -22.51 1.30 25.24
N LYS A 305 -23.20 2.02 24.33
CA LYS A 305 -23.95 3.25 24.60
C LYS A 305 -23.11 4.31 25.33
N LYS A 306 -21.83 4.41 24.97
CA LYS A 306 -20.88 5.41 25.50
C LYS A 306 -20.77 6.58 24.55
N ASP A 307 -20.45 7.75 25.08
CA ASP A 307 -20.16 8.93 24.27
C ASP A 307 -18.89 8.73 23.41
N LEU A 308 -18.87 9.35 22.23
CA LEU A 308 -17.72 9.32 21.34
C LEU A 308 -16.56 10.14 21.92
N GLU A 309 -15.48 9.48 22.33
CA GLU A 309 -14.22 10.11 22.76
C GLU A 309 -13.40 10.67 21.57
N SER A 310 -14.07 11.33 20.62
CA SER A 310 -13.47 11.83 19.38
C SER A 310 -12.21 12.69 19.61
N ASP A 311 -12.17 13.48 20.69
CA ASP A 311 -11.04 14.32 21.07
C ASP A 311 -9.74 13.55 21.28
N THR A 312 -9.80 12.42 22.00
CA THR A 312 -8.61 11.62 22.29
C THR A 312 -8.13 10.89 21.04
N TRP A 313 -9.07 10.45 20.19
CA TRP A 313 -8.78 9.72 18.96
C TRP A 313 -8.13 10.64 17.92
N PHE A 314 -8.65 11.85 17.74
CA PHE A 314 -8.06 12.86 16.84
C PHE A 314 -6.72 13.38 17.36
N ALA A 315 -6.53 13.51 18.68
CA ALA A 315 -5.23 13.86 19.26
C ALA A 315 -4.16 12.78 18.96
N GLU A 316 -4.52 11.50 19.10
CA GLU A 316 -3.62 10.39 18.77
C GLU A 316 -3.34 10.31 17.27
N TYR A 317 -4.36 10.50 16.42
CA TYR A 317 -4.19 10.58 14.97
C TYR A 317 -3.25 11.73 14.57
N GLN A 318 -3.41 12.91 15.18
CA GLN A 318 -2.53 14.07 14.95
C GLN A 318 -1.07 13.74 15.27
N LYS A 319 -0.82 13.09 16.42
CA LYS A 319 0.51 12.69 16.86
C LYS A 319 1.12 11.66 15.90
N GLN A 320 0.38 10.61 15.56
CA GLN A 320 0.87 9.56 14.66
C GLN A 320 1.10 10.06 13.24
N LEU A 321 0.23 10.93 12.72
CA LEU A 321 0.42 11.55 11.41
C LEU A 321 1.66 12.44 11.39
N THR A 322 1.86 13.27 12.43
CA THR A 322 3.05 14.12 12.55
C THR A 322 4.34 13.29 12.57
N GLN A 323 4.35 12.21 13.37
CA GLN A 323 5.50 11.29 13.43
C GLN A 323 5.76 10.59 12.09
N LYS A 324 4.70 10.12 11.43
CA LYS A 324 4.82 9.45 10.13
C LYS A 324 5.31 10.40 9.03
N LEU A 325 4.82 11.64 9.00
CA LEU A 325 5.30 12.67 8.07
C LEU A 325 6.77 13.00 8.33
N HIS A 326 7.16 13.19 9.59
CA HIS A 326 8.56 13.43 9.95
C HIS A 326 9.47 12.28 9.50
N ALA A 327 9.10 11.04 9.81
CA ALA A 327 9.89 9.86 9.42
C ALA A 327 9.98 9.71 7.90
N LYS A 328 8.86 9.79 7.17
CA LYS A 328 8.83 9.63 5.70
C LYS A 328 9.55 10.75 4.95
N LEU A 329 9.60 11.96 5.49
CA LEU A 329 10.34 13.08 4.90
C LEU A 329 11.86 12.93 5.04
N LEU A 330 12.34 12.18 6.04
CA LEU A 330 13.76 11.88 6.24
C LEU A 330 14.26 10.66 5.44
N LEU A 331 13.38 9.89 4.80
CA LEU A 331 13.82 8.76 3.98
C LEU A 331 14.26 9.24 2.60
N ILE A 332 15.41 8.75 2.13
CA ILE A 332 15.89 8.86 0.76
C ILE A 332 15.69 7.49 0.11
N ASN A 333 14.91 7.39 -0.98
CA ASN A 333 14.60 6.12 -1.65
C ASN A 333 14.13 5.00 -0.68
N ASN A 334 13.29 5.36 0.30
CA ASN A 334 12.79 4.48 1.37
C ASN A 334 13.85 3.91 2.34
N ARG A 335 15.07 4.46 2.37
CA ARG A 335 16.13 4.07 3.29
C ARG A 335 16.54 5.26 4.16
N GLU A 336 16.90 4.99 5.41
CA GLU A 336 17.60 5.98 6.23
C GLU A 336 19.01 6.12 5.66
N SER A 337 19.34 7.32 5.19
CA SER A 337 20.71 7.61 4.75
C SER A 337 21.54 7.88 5.99
N LEU A 338 22.28 6.88 6.46
CA LEU A 338 23.36 7.12 7.39
C LEU A 338 24.45 7.90 6.63
N PRO A 339 24.97 9.01 7.17
CA PRO A 339 26.17 9.62 6.64
C PRO A 339 27.33 8.67 6.97
N GLU A 340 27.54 7.67 6.13
CA GLU A 340 28.81 6.98 6.10
C GLU A 340 29.85 8.02 5.70
N THR A 341 30.82 8.25 6.56
CA THR A 341 31.99 9.06 6.19
C THR A 341 32.76 8.18 5.23
N PRO A 342 32.81 8.47 3.92
CA PRO A 342 33.55 7.62 3.02
C PRO A 342 35.01 7.62 3.50
N GLU A 343 35.53 6.45 3.86
CA GLU A 343 36.97 6.30 4.07
C GLU A 343 37.62 6.72 2.75
N LYS A 344 38.35 7.85 2.78
CA LYS A 344 39.14 8.29 1.63
C LYS A 344 40.27 7.28 1.44
N GLN A 345 39.99 6.19 0.74
CA GLN A 345 41.01 5.25 0.33
C GLN A 345 41.95 5.96 -0.63
N GLU A 346 43.25 5.90 -0.34
CA GLU A 346 44.28 6.44 -1.22
C GLU A 346 44.29 5.66 -2.53
N LEU A 347 43.68 6.24 -3.57
CA LEU A 347 43.67 5.65 -4.90
C LEU A 347 45.01 5.94 -5.58
N LEU A 348 45.99 5.03 -5.40
CA LEU A 348 47.26 5.04 -6.13
C LEU A 348 47.02 5.30 -7.63
N GLY A 349 47.54 6.43 -8.13
CA GLY A 349 47.42 6.90 -9.52
C GLY A 349 46.42 8.03 -9.77
N SER A 350 45.62 8.44 -8.77
CA SER A 350 44.68 9.56 -8.87
C SER A 350 45.35 10.90 -8.53
N LEU A 351 45.27 11.87 -9.44
CA LEU A 351 45.80 13.22 -9.19
C LEU A 351 44.96 13.97 -8.16
N SER A 352 43.65 13.77 -8.15
CA SER A 352 42.77 14.38 -7.14
C SER A 352 43.10 13.91 -5.72
N SER A 353 43.47 12.63 -5.54
CA SER A 353 43.90 12.10 -4.23
C SER A 353 45.22 12.71 -3.74
N LEU A 354 46.19 12.97 -4.63
CA LEU A 354 47.49 13.57 -4.29
C LEU A 354 47.38 15.03 -3.83
N PHE A 355 46.40 15.77 -4.37
CA PHE A 355 46.10 17.13 -3.95
C PHE A 355 45.12 17.18 -2.78
N GLY A 356 44.42 16.07 -2.48
CA GLY A 356 43.44 15.95 -1.41
C GLY A 356 43.97 15.38 -0.09
N LEU A 357 45.21 14.90 -0.06
CA LEU A 357 45.86 14.30 1.12
C LEU A 357 46.60 15.35 1.96
N ASP A 358 46.10 15.53 3.18
CA ASP A 358 46.68 16.11 4.39
C ASP A 358 47.47 17.44 4.37
N LYS A 359 47.25 18.18 5.46
CA LYS A 359 48.01 19.38 5.88
C LYS A 359 49.53 19.19 5.80
N THR A 360 50.03 17.97 5.90
CA THR A 360 51.45 17.61 5.78
C THR A 360 51.96 17.70 4.34
N VAL A 361 51.22 17.27 3.33
CA VAL A 361 51.62 17.43 1.92
C VAL A 361 51.54 18.90 1.52
N GLU A 362 50.50 19.62 1.94
CA GLU A 362 50.41 21.07 1.73
C GLU A 362 51.57 21.81 2.39
N ARG A 363 51.91 21.51 3.65
CA ARG A 363 53.06 22.10 4.35
C ARG A 363 54.38 21.75 3.71
N THR A 364 54.56 20.50 3.28
CA THR A 364 55.80 20.05 2.63
C THR A 364 55.93 20.67 1.25
N LYS A 365 54.84 20.77 0.49
CA LYS A 365 54.78 21.47 -0.79
C LYS A 365 55.02 22.96 -0.64
N GLU A 366 54.42 23.61 0.36
CA GLU A 366 54.66 25.01 0.67
C GLU A 366 56.13 25.25 1.03
N PHE A 367 56.71 24.40 1.88
CA PHE A 367 58.11 24.46 2.25
C PHE A 367 59.05 24.24 1.05
N LEU A 368 58.80 23.21 0.23
CA LEU A 368 59.60 22.92 -0.96
C LEU A 368 59.45 24.00 -2.03
N ASN A 369 58.27 24.57 -2.22
CA ASN A 369 58.05 25.69 -3.13
C ASN A 369 58.76 26.95 -2.64
N LYS A 370 58.71 27.25 -1.33
CA LYS A 370 59.47 28.37 -0.74
C LYS A 370 60.97 28.19 -0.94
N LEU A 371 61.50 26.97 -0.77
CA LEU A 371 62.90 26.66 -1.02
C LEU A 371 63.28 26.75 -2.51
N ALA A 372 62.45 26.21 -3.40
CA ALA A 372 62.67 26.26 -4.84
C ALA A 372 62.59 27.70 -5.37
N ASP A 373 61.66 28.50 -4.85
CA ASP A 373 61.51 29.92 -5.16
C ASP A 373 62.69 30.73 -4.65
N ALA A 374 63.16 30.45 -3.42
CA ALA A 374 64.37 31.06 -2.87
C ALA A 374 65.61 30.75 -3.73
N HIS A 375 65.76 29.49 -4.15
CA HIS A 375 66.84 29.05 -5.02
C HIS A 375 66.80 29.74 -6.39
N ALA A 376 65.63 29.77 -7.03
CA ALA A 376 65.45 30.40 -8.35
C ALA A 376 65.65 31.92 -8.31
N PHE A 377 65.19 32.59 -7.24
CA PHE A 377 65.38 34.03 -7.05
C PHE A 377 66.86 34.39 -6.84
N ILE A 378 67.60 33.60 -6.06
CA ILE A 378 69.03 33.81 -5.81
C ILE A 378 69.86 33.53 -7.07
N GLN A 379 69.47 32.56 -7.91
CA GLN A 379 70.06 32.35 -9.24
C GLN A 379 69.76 33.54 -10.18
N ALA A 380 68.52 34.01 -10.23
CA ALA A 380 68.10 35.07 -11.14
C ALA A 380 68.69 36.46 -10.78
N THR A 381 68.96 36.71 -9.51
CA THR A 381 69.55 37.97 -9.02
C THR A 381 71.09 37.96 -9.01
N GLY A 382 71.72 36.86 -9.45
CA GLY A 382 73.18 36.74 -9.52
C GLY A 382 73.88 36.61 -8.18
N PHE A 383 73.14 36.38 -7.09
CA PHE A 383 73.69 36.16 -5.75
C PHE A 383 74.21 34.74 -5.53
N SER A 384 73.92 33.78 -6.40
CA SER A 384 74.53 32.44 -6.32
C SER A 384 75.94 32.46 -6.89
N THR A 385 76.93 32.17 -6.05
CA THR A 385 78.14 31.48 -6.49
C THR A 385 77.71 30.13 -7.08
N GLN A 386 78.09 29.83 -8.33
CA GLN A 386 77.93 28.51 -8.95
C GLN A 386 78.79 27.49 -8.16
N ASN A 387 78.35 27.10 -6.97
CA ASN A 387 79.10 26.20 -6.11
C ASN A 387 78.76 24.76 -6.50
N GLU A 388 79.65 24.11 -7.23
CA GLU A 388 79.53 22.70 -7.64
C GLU A 388 79.81 21.70 -6.49
N SER A 389 80.11 22.18 -5.28
CA SER A 389 80.42 21.35 -4.10
C SER A 389 79.16 21.02 -3.29
N SER A 390 78.90 19.72 -3.11
CA SER A 390 77.78 19.15 -2.35
C SER A 390 77.74 19.52 -0.86
N PHE A 391 78.86 19.97 -0.27
CA PHE A 391 78.91 20.46 1.11
C PHE A 391 78.42 21.92 1.24
N LEU A 392 78.71 22.76 0.24
CA LEU A 392 78.23 24.15 0.19
C LEU A 392 76.73 24.23 -0.15
N ALA A 393 76.20 23.23 -0.87
CA ALA A 393 74.76 23.11 -1.14
C ALA A 393 73.92 23.01 0.15
N ILE A 394 74.45 22.45 1.24
CA ILE A 394 73.76 22.38 2.54
C ILE A 394 73.68 23.77 3.20
N LEU A 395 74.75 24.58 3.08
CA LEU A 395 74.75 25.97 3.54
C LEU A 395 73.82 26.84 2.71
N ASP A 396 73.76 26.59 1.40
CA ASP A 396 72.81 27.26 0.50
C ASP A 396 71.37 26.90 0.85
N ILE A 397 71.04 25.62 1.09
CA ILE A 397 69.71 25.19 1.56
C ILE A 397 69.36 25.81 2.92
N TYR A 398 70.30 25.92 3.84
CA TYR A 398 70.10 26.60 5.14
C TYR A 398 69.81 28.10 4.95
N ASN A 399 70.58 28.77 4.08
CA ASN A 399 70.38 30.19 3.75
C ASN A 399 69.05 30.42 3.01
N TYR A 400 68.66 29.50 2.12
CA TYR A 400 67.35 29.51 1.47
C TYR A 400 66.23 29.37 2.48
N GLY A 401 66.36 28.44 3.44
CA GLY A 401 65.38 28.26 4.52
C GLY A 401 65.25 29.50 5.42
N ARG A 402 66.36 30.20 5.71
CA ARG A 402 66.37 31.41 6.53
C ARG A 402 65.81 32.64 5.82
N ALA A 403 66.09 32.79 4.52
CA ALA A 403 65.64 33.94 3.72
C ALA A 403 64.32 33.68 2.96
N ALA A 404 63.77 32.46 3.05
CA ALA A 404 62.59 32.01 2.31
C ALA A 404 61.42 32.99 2.42
N ASP A 405 61.07 33.45 3.63
CA ASP A 405 59.91 34.33 3.82
C ASP A 405 60.16 35.74 3.24
N GLN A 406 61.38 36.29 3.39
CA GLN A 406 61.75 37.59 2.80
C GLN A 406 61.79 37.54 1.27
N ILE A 407 62.27 36.44 0.69
CA ILE A 407 62.28 36.23 -0.76
C ILE A 407 60.87 35.99 -1.27
N THR A 408 60.03 35.26 -0.52
CA THR A 408 58.61 35.06 -0.86
C THR A 408 57.87 36.38 -0.85
N GLU A 409 58.13 37.24 0.14
CA GLU A 409 57.57 38.60 0.22
C GLU A 409 58.07 39.47 -0.95
N THR A 410 59.37 39.45 -1.25
CA THR A 410 59.96 40.19 -2.37
C THR A 410 59.41 39.70 -3.72
N LYS A 411 59.22 38.39 -3.89
CA LYS A 411 58.56 37.79 -5.06
C LYS A 411 57.10 38.19 -5.11
N ALA A 412 56.38 38.24 -3.99
CA ALA A 412 54.99 38.69 -3.97
C ALA A 412 54.87 40.17 -4.36
N ILE A 413 55.82 41.01 -3.90
CA ILE A 413 55.92 42.42 -4.30
C ILE A 413 56.23 42.52 -5.80
N LEU A 414 57.26 41.83 -6.29
CA LEU A 414 57.60 41.80 -7.73
C LEU A 414 56.46 41.24 -8.58
N ALA A 415 55.83 40.13 -8.17
CA ALA A 415 54.70 39.54 -8.85
C ALA A 415 53.48 40.45 -8.83
N SER A 416 53.25 41.24 -7.77
CA SER A 416 52.18 42.23 -7.75
C SER A 416 52.46 43.40 -8.70
N LEU A 417 53.71 43.82 -8.84
CA LEU A 417 54.15 44.82 -9.82
C LEU A 417 54.04 44.31 -11.28
N PHE A 418 54.32 43.03 -11.52
CA PHE A 418 54.20 42.39 -12.84
C PHE A 418 52.81 41.79 -13.13
N ARG A 419 51.91 41.76 -12.15
CA ARG A 419 50.54 41.22 -12.27
C ARG A 419 49.78 41.78 -13.48
N PRO A 420 49.86 43.09 -13.81
CA PRO A 420 49.20 43.63 -14.99
C PRO A 420 49.71 43.02 -16.31
N PHE A 421 50.93 42.50 -16.36
CA PHE A 421 51.56 41.89 -17.55
C PHE A 421 51.52 40.36 -17.53
N TYR A 422 50.94 39.76 -16.49
CA TYR A 422 50.88 38.31 -16.32
C TYR A 422 50.26 37.58 -17.53
N PRO A 423 49.15 38.06 -18.16
CA PRO A 423 48.61 37.42 -19.36
C PRO A 423 49.59 37.36 -20.53
N LEU A 424 50.45 38.38 -20.69
CA LEU A 424 51.48 38.41 -21.72
C LEU A 424 52.57 37.36 -21.45
N TYR A 425 52.96 37.22 -20.18
CA TYR A 425 53.90 36.18 -19.75
C TYR A 425 53.33 34.77 -19.99
N GLU A 426 52.06 34.53 -19.66
CA GLU A 426 51.42 33.23 -19.90
C GLU A 426 51.35 32.87 -21.39
N GLU A 427 51.04 33.84 -22.27
CA GLU A 427 51.07 33.60 -23.71
C GLU A 427 52.46 33.15 -24.18
N TYR A 428 53.53 33.80 -23.74
CA TYR A 428 54.90 33.39 -24.09
C TYR A 428 55.27 32.03 -23.51
N ARG A 429 54.84 31.73 -22.27
CA ARG A 429 55.02 30.42 -21.65
C ARG A 429 54.29 29.33 -22.45
N ASP A 430 53.05 29.58 -22.85
CA ASP A 430 52.22 28.61 -23.56
C ASP A 430 52.77 28.35 -24.98
N ILE A 431 53.26 29.39 -25.66
CA ILE A 431 53.97 29.25 -26.93
C ILE A 431 55.24 28.41 -26.76
N ALA A 432 55.98 28.60 -25.66
CA ALA A 432 57.20 27.85 -25.41
C ALA A 432 56.94 26.37 -25.15
N LEU A 433 55.90 26.06 -24.36
CA LEU A 433 55.60 24.69 -23.89
C LEU A 433 54.75 23.88 -24.88
N TYR A 434 53.77 24.49 -25.55
CA TYR A 434 52.71 23.74 -26.24
C TYR A 434 52.67 23.96 -27.76
N GLU A 435 53.21 25.07 -28.28
CA GLU A 435 53.17 25.36 -29.71
C GLU A 435 54.22 24.55 -30.48
N LYS A 436 53.75 23.51 -31.19
CA LYS A 436 54.59 22.62 -32.01
C LYS A 436 54.84 23.16 -33.42
N ASN A 437 53.97 24.03 -33.94
CA ASN A 437 54.12 24.58 -35.29
C ASN A 437 55.07 25.77 -35.28
N VAL A 438 56.19 25.65 -35.99
CA VAL A 438 57.25 26.67 -36.06
C VAL A 438 56.72 28.01 -36.60
N TYR A 439 55.86 28.01 -37.61
CA TYR A 439 55.33 29.24 -38.20
C TYR A 439 54.38 29.98 -37.25
N LEU A 440 53.47 29.26 -36.59
CA LEU A 440 52.57 29.84 -35.59
C LEU A 440 53.34 30.32 -34.37
N LYS A 441 54.40 29.60 -33.96
CA LYS A 441 55.31 30.01 -32.89
C LYS A 441 55.95 31.36 -33.18
N ILE A 442 56.48 31.55 -34.39
CA ILE A 442 57.08 32.83 -34.82
C ILE A 442 56.02 33.93 -34.82
N ILE A 443 54.86 33.71 -35.44
CA ILE A 443 53.80 34.72 -35.54
C ILE A 443 53.31 35.14 -34.14
N ARG A 444 52.97 34.17 -33.28
CA ARG A 444 52.45 34.43 -31.92
C ARG A 444 53.49 35.08 -31.01
N THR A 445 54.78 34.80 -31.20
CA THR A 445 55.87 35.44 -30.43
C THR A 445 56.09 36.89 -30.86
N VAL A 446 56.04 37.15 -32.17
CA VAL A 446 56.36 38.46 -32.76
C VAL A 446 55.18 39.44 -32.66
N MET A 447 53.94 38.97 -32.74
CA MET A 447 52.75 39.85 -32.75
C MET A 447 52.64 40.79 -31.54
N PRO A 448 52.80 40.35 -30.27
CA PRO A 448 52.79 41.27 -29.14
C PRO A 448 53.94 42.28 -29.18
N MET A 449 55.12 41.88 -29.68
CA MET A 449 56.26 42.79 -29.86
C MET A 449 55.98 43.84 -30.95
N LEU A 450 55.27 43.47 -32.01
CA LEU A 450 54.81 44.42 -33.04
C LEU A 450 53.81 45.43 -32.48
N VAL A 451 52.94 45.03 -31.55
CA VAL A 451 52.02 45.94 -30.85
C VAL A 451 52.81 46.96 -30.00
N VAL A 452 53.82 46.49 -29.25
CA VAL A 452 54.70 47.39 -28.48
C VAL A 452 55.46 48.34 -29.42
N ALA A 453 56.11 47.80 -30.46
CA ALA A 453 56.88 48.58 -31.42
C ALA A 453 56.00 49.60 -32.15
N GLY A 454 54.79 49.21 -32.57
CA GLY A 454 53.81 50.08 -33.21
C GLY A 454 53.33 51.21 -32.29
N PHE A 455 53.19 50.94 -30.99
CA PHE A 455 52.86 51.98 -30.02
C PHE A 455 54.03 52.95 -29.80
N VAL A 456 55.25 52.43 -29.68
CA VAL A 456 56.46 53.26 -29.53
C VAL A 456 56.69 54.13 -30.75
N THR A 457 56.52 53.60 -31.97
CA THR A 457 56.64 54.40 -33.20
C THR A 457 55.54 55.43 -33.34
N LEU A 458 54.31 55.11 -32.92
CA LEU A 458 53.21 56.08 -32.89
C LEU A 458 53.48 57.23 -31.92
N VAL A 459 53.95 56.94 -30.71
CA VAL A 459 54.34 57.99 -29.75
C VAL A 459 55.54 58.77 -30.26
N ALA A 460 56.53 58.12 -30.86
CA ALA A 460 57.67 58.79 -31.49
C ALA A 460 57.25 59.70 -32.65
N ALA A 461 56.29 59.26 -33.50
CA ALA A 461 55.75 60.07 -34.58
C ALA A 461 54.92 61.27 -34.08
N LEU A 462 54.19 61.10 -32.98
CA LEU A 462 53.47 62.19 -32.31
C LEU A 462 54.42 63.22 -31.66
N LEU A 463 55.59 62.78 -31.21
CA LEU A 463 56.61 63.64 -30.59
C LEU A 463 57.64 64.20 -31.57
N ALA A 464 57.78 63.62 -32.76
CA ALA A 464 58.71 64.07 -33.80
C ALA A 464 58.58 65.56 -34.16
N PRO A 465 57.37 66.18 -34.21
CA PRO A 465 57.24 67.62 -34.50
C PRO A 465 57.79 68.54 -33.40
N LEU A 466 58.03 68.03 -32.19
CA LEU A 466 58.41 68.83 -31.02
C LEU A 466 59.93 69.05 -30.88
N LEU A 467 60.76 68.46 -31.77
CA LEU A 467 62.24 68.63 -31.78
C LEU A 467 62.88 68.45 -30.38
N ILE A 468 62.36 67.49 -29.62
CA ILE A 468 62.80 67.22 -28.25
C ILE A 468 64.22 66.61 -28.28
N PRO A 469 65.16 67.07 -27.44
CA PRO A 469 66.50 66.50 -27.36
C PRO A 469 66.46 65.01 -26.95
N GLU A 470 67.42 64.21 -27.45
CA GLU A 470 67.48 62.75 -27.28
C GLU A 470 67.40 62.28 -25.81
N LEU A 471 67.86 63.12 -24.88
CA LEU A 471 67.78 62.85 -23.44
C LEU A 471 66.33 62.87 -22.92
N ALA A 472 65.49 63.78 -23.43
CA ALA A 472 64.08 63.85 -23.07
C ALA A 472 63.23 62.80 -23.81
N PHE A 473 63.71 62.31 -24.96
CA PHE A 473 63.14 61.10 -25.58
C PHE A 473 63.30 59.88 -24.66
N SER A 474 64.44 59.74 -23.96
CA SER A 474 64.67 58.64 -23.00
C SER A 474 63.72 58.69 -21.80
N VAL A 475 63.35 59.90 -21.34
CA VAL A 475 62.39 60.11 -20.24
C VAL A 475 60.96 59.72 -20.65
N VAL A 476 60.61 59.92 -21.92
CA VAL A 476 59.29 59.52 -22.45
C VAL A 476 59.27 58.04 -22.86
N LEU A 477 60.39 57.49 -23.33
CA LEU A 477 60.50 56.12 -23.80
C LEU A 477 60.14 55.08 -22.73
N ILE A 478 60.56 55.28 -21.48
CA ILE A 478 60.28 54.32 -20.39
C ILE A 478 58.76 54.22 -20.10
N PRO A 479 58.02 55.32 -19.85
CA PRO A 479 56.56 55.30 -19.79
C PRO A 479 55.90 54.73 -21.05
N THR A 480 56.40 55.07 -22.24
CA THR A 480 55.87 54.57 -23.52
C THR A 480 56.04 53.06 -23.67
N LEU A 481 57.18 52.49 -23.25
CA LEU A 481 57.40 51.04 -23.24
C LEU A 481 56.47 50.35 -22.24
N PHE A 482 56.27 50.92 -21.06
CA PHE A 482 55.35 50.36 -20.05
C PHE A 482 53.90 50.36 -20.55
N LEU A 483 53.44 51.46 -21.15
CA LEU A 483 52.12 51.55 -21.77
C LEU A 483 52.01 50.63 -22.99
N GLY A 484 53.05 50.53 -23.81
CA GLY A 484 53.11 49.61 -24.95
C GLY A 484 52.97 48.14 -24.51
N LEU A 485 53.65 47.75 -23.45
CA LEU A 485 53.49 46.43 -22.82
C LEU A 485 52.09 46.20 -22.26
N ALA A 486 51.46 47.25 -21.70
CA ALA A 486 50.10 47.17 -21.19
C ALA A 486 49.09 46.99 -22.34
N PHE A 487 49.29 47.69 -23.45
CA PHE A 487 48.52 47.50 -24.69
C PHE A 487 48.71 46.11 -25.29
N ALA A 488 49.94 45.60 -25.33
CA ALA A 488 50.23 44.24 -25.80
C ALA A 488 49.56 43.18 -24.89
N THR A 489 49.54 43.42 -23.58
CA THR A 489 48.82 42.55 -22.63
C THR A 489 47.32 42.60 -22.90
N LYS A 490 46.74 43.80 -23.09
CA LYS A 490 45.32 43.95 -23.45
C LYS A 490 44.96 43.28 -24.78
N TYR A 491 45.87 43.33 -25.76
CA TYR A 491 45.72 42.60 -27.02
C TYR A 491 45.66 41.09 -26.77
N VAL A 492 46.59 40.54 -25.99
CA VAL A 492 46.61 39.10 -25.66
C VAL A 492 45.33 38.68 -24.93
N THR A 493 44.86 39.47 -23.94
CA THR A 493 43.61 39.16 -23.25
C THR A 493 42.42 39.18 -24.21
N LEU A 494 42.31 40.20 -25.06
CA LEU A 494 41.19 40.33 -26.00
C LEU A 494 41.21 39.21 -27.05
N LYS A 495 42.40 38.82 -27.53
CA LYS A 495 42.58 37.68 -28.42
C LYS A 495 42.15 36.37 -27.75
N ASN A 496 42.54 36.14 -26.49
CA ASN A 496 42.19 34.93 -25.75
C ASN A 496 40.69 34.87 -25.42
N ASP A 497 40.10 36.00 -25.05
CA ASP A 497 38.65 36.13 -24.79
C ASP A 497 37.85 35.88 -26.07
N LEU A 498 38.29 36.44 -27.21
CA LEU A 498 37.67 36.22 -28.51
C LEU A 498 37.78 34.75 -28.93
N TYR A 499 38.96 34.13 -28.76
CA TYR A 499 39.15 32.71 -29.05
C TYR A 499 38.22 31.85 -28.18
N LYS A 500 38.14 32.15 -26.89
CA LYS A 500 37.24 31.45 -25.95
C LYS A 500 35.78 31.60 -26.35
N LEU A 501 35.33 32.82 -26.65
CA LEU A 501 33.95 33.09 -27.07
C LEU A 501 33.60 32.39 -28.39
N LEU A 502 34.50 32.43 -29.39
CA LEU A 502 34.30 31.72 -30.65
C LEU A 502 34.23 30.21 -30.46
N ARG A 503 35.10 29.67 -29.59
CA ARG A 503 35.12 28.26 -29.24
C ARG A 503 33.83 27.84 -28.52
N GLU A 504 33.40 28.60 -27.54
CA GLU A 504 32.15 28.35 -26.79
C GLU A 504 30.94 28.42 -27.70
N ASN A 505 30.86 29.42 -28.59
CA ASN A 505 29.78 29.54 -29.57
C ASN A 505 29.77 28.37 -30.57
N TYR A 506 30.93 27.89 -31.01
CA TYR A 506 31.03 26.76 -31.94
C TYR A 506 30.51 25.45 -31.31
N TYR A 507 30.82 25.20 -30.04
CA TYR A 507 30.40 23.98 -29.34
C TYR A 507 29.05 24.10 -28.60
N GLY A 508 28.48 25.31 -28.49
CA GLY A 508 27.17 25.54 -27.85
C GLY A 508 27.22 25.85 -26.35
N GLY A 509 28.40 26.10 -25.79
CA GLY A 509 28.58 26.52 -24.39
C GLY A 509 29.91 26.11 -23.76
N VAL A 510 30.17 26.61 -22.55
CA VAL A 510 31.42 26.40 -21.79
C VAL A 510 31.67 24.91 -21.48
N PHE A 511 30.61 24.14 -21.21
CA PHE A 511 30.69 22.71 -20.85
C PHE A 511 30.34 21.77 -22.00
N GLU A 512 30.06 22.31 -23.19
CA GLU A 512 29.78 21.51 -24.38
C GLU A 512 31.05 21.25 -25.22
N ILE A 513 32.18 21.80 -24.82
CA ILE A 513 33.49 21.54 -25.43
C ILE A 513 33.92 20.07 -25.22
N PRO A 514 34.74 19.50 -26.12
CA PRO A 514 35.13 18.08 -26.08
C PRO A 514 35.72 17.61 -24.76
N GLU A 515 36.39 18.48 -24.01
CA GLU A 515 37.00 18.18 -22.71
C GLU A 515 35.98 17.84 -21.62
N PHE A 516 34.73 18.27 -21.77
CA PHE A 516 33.63 17.99 -20.84
C PHE A 516 32.60 17.01 -21.42
N GLN A 517 32.80 16.51 -22.64
CA GLN A 517 31.92 15.51 -23.24
C GLN A 517 32.27 14.10 -22.74
N THR A 518 31.30 13.18 -22.81
CA THR A 518 31.58 11.77 -22.51
C THR A 518 32.45 11.15 -23.60
N ASN A 519 33.43 10.34 -23.20
CA ASN A 519 34.33 9.67 -24.13
C ASN A 519 34.24 8.14 -24.04
N ILE A 520 34.95 7.46 -24.95
CA ILE A 520 34.97 5.98 -25.03
C ILE A 520 35.42 5.34 -23.71
N ARG A 521 36.34 5.98 -23.00
CA ARG A 521 36.82 5.48 -21.71
C ARG A 521 35.71 5.50 -20.66
N MET A 522 34.93 6.59 -20.57
CA MET A 522 33.78 6.66 -19.66
C MET A 522 32.70 5.62 -20.01
N PHE A 523 32.44 5.38 -21.29
CA PHE A 523 31.52 4.31 -21.70
C PHE A 523 32.03 2.92 -21.32
N THR A 524 33.35 2.70 -21.39
CA THR A 524 33.97 1.44 -20.96
C THR A 524 33.86 1.25 -19.44
N ILE A 525 34.06 2.33 -18.66
CA ILE A 525 34.02 2.30 -17.20
C ILE A 525 32.58 2.09 -16.69
N PHE A 526 31.61 2.84 -17.22
CA PHE A 526 30.23 2.82 -16.71
C PHE A 526 29.29 1.88 -17.47
N LYS A 527 29.77 1.21 -18.53
CA LYS A 527 29.07 0.22 -19.38
C LYS A 527 27.77 0.71 -20.06
N ASN A 528 27.31 1.91 -19.73
CA ASN A 528 26.05 2.51 -20.18
C ASN A 528 26.26 4.01 -20.45
N GLU A 529 25.84 4.45 -21.64
CA GLU A 529 25.88 5.85 -22.07
C GLU A 529 25.06 6.76 -21.14
N GLY A 530 23.88 6.30 -20.69
CA GLY A 530 23.02 7.06 -19.78
C GLY A 530 23.69 7.33 -18.43
N THR A 531 24.42 6.36 -17.88
CA THR A 531 25.15 6.52 -16.61
C THR A 531 26.35 7.45 -16.78
N ALA A 532 27.10 7.33 -17.89
CA ALA A 532 28.22 8.23 -18.18
C ALA A 532 27.76 9.70 -18.33
N LEU A 533 26.63 9.93 -19.00
CA LEU A 533 26.00 11.25 -19.11
C LEU A 533 25.50 11.77 -17.75
N ALA A 534 24.93 10.89 -16.91
CA ALA A 534 24.51 11.28 -15.56
C ALA A 534 25.70 11.73 -14.69
N VAL A 535 26.84 11.02 -14.78
CA VAL A 535 28.09 11.41 -14.10
C VAL A 535 28.63 12.73 -14.64
N ARG A 536 28.68 12.91 -15.98
CA ARG A 536 29.05 14.19 -16.61
C ARG A 536 28.21 15.34 -16.05
N ASN A 537 26.89 15.20 -16.11
CA ASN A 537 25.97 16.25 -15.69
C ASN A 537 26.11 16.56 -14.19
N PHE A 538 26.36 15.55 -13.36
CA PHE A 538 26.65 15.75 -11.93
C PHE A 538 27.91 16.60 -11.70
N TYR A 539 29.03 16.26 -12.33
CA TYR A 539 30.28 17.01 -12.16
C TYR A 539 30.17 18.45 -12.70
N ILE A 540 29.52 18.65 -13.85
CA ILE A 540 29.25 19.98 -14.39
C ILE A 540 28.41 20.81 -13.40
N GLN A 541 27.34 20.24 -12.85
CA GLN A 541 26.49 20.91 -11.86
C GLN A 541 27.27 21.33 -10.61
N GLU A 542 28.15 20.47 -10.09
CA GLU A 542 28.97 20.81 -8.92
C GLU A 542 30.04 21.87 -9.22
N ILE A 543 30.62 21.88 -10.42
CA ILE A 543 31.57 22.91 -10.85
C ILE A 543 30.84 24.26 -10.99
N GLN A 544 29.67 24.27 -11.66
CA GLN A 544 28.83 25.47 -11.80
C GLN A 544 28.43 26.03 -10.44
N ARG A 545 28.04 25.18 -9.49
CA ARG A 545 27.74 25.60 -8.11
C ARG A 545 28.93 26.27 -7.43
N CYS A 546 30.16 25.78 -7.68
CA CYS A 546 31.36 26.42 -7.16
C CYS A 546 31.60 27.79 -7.84
N ASP A 547 31.35 27.90 -9.15
CA ASP A 547 31.48 29.15 -9.91
C ASP A 547 30.46 30.19 -9.46
N GLU A 548 29.21 29.80 -9.17
CA GLU A 548 28.16 30.67 -8.63
C GLU A 548 28.53 31.21 -7.24
N ILE A 549 29.06 30.35 -6.36
CA ILE A 549 29.54 30.75 -5.03
C ILE A 549 30.72 31.74 -5.16
N ASP A 550 31.65 31.49 -6.07
CA ASP A 550 32.77 32.40 -6.30
C ASP A 550 32.32 33.75 -6.89
N ALA A 551 31.36 33.74 -7.81
CA ALA A 551 30.75 34.95 -8.37
C ALA A 551 30.05 35.78 -7.26
N ALA A 552 29.36 35.14 -6.32
CA ALA A 552 28.77 35.82 -5.17
C ALA A 552 29.83 36.52 -4.29
N TYR A 553 30.96 35.86 -4.05
CA TYR A 553 32.09 36.48 -3.34
C TYR A 553 32.76 37.62 -4.15
N GLN A 554 32.83 37.51 -5.47
CA GLN A 554 33.38 38.56 -6.33
C GLN A 554 32.48 39.80 -6.40
N ALA A 555 31.16 39.61 -6.42
CA ALA A 555 30.19 40.70 -6.35
C ALA A 555 30.24 41.42 -5.00
N GLY A 556 30.27 40.68 -3.88
CA GLY A 556 30.42 41.27 -2.54
C GLY A 556 31.75 41.99 -2.31
N ALA A 557 32.82 41.53 -2.97
CA ALA A 557 34.13 42.19 -2.92
C ALA A 557 34.19 43.55 -3.65
N GLN A 558 33.23 43.86 -4.53
CA GLN A 558 33.11 45.18 -5.15
C GLN A 558 32.49 46.22 -4.19
N GLU A 559 31.77 45.76 -3.15
CA GLU A 559 31.11 46.60 -2.15
C GLU A 559 31.93 46.79 -0.86
N GLY A 560 33.03 46.04 -0.68
CA GLY A 560 33.96 46.14 0.46
C GLY A 560 35.00 45.01 0.52
N THR A 561 35.86 45.01 1.55
CA THR A 561 36.81 43.90 1.80
C THR A 561 36.09 42.71 2.41
N LEU A 562 36.22 41.53 1.81
CA LEU A 562 35.74 40.25 2.36
C LEU A 562 36.25 40.04 3.80
N SER A 563 35.41 39.52 4.68
CA SER A 563 35.79 39.11 6.04
C SER A 563 36.77 37.92 6.03
N GLU A 564 37.51 37.71 7.11
CA GLU A 564 38.45 36.57 7.21
C GLU A 564 37.75 35.21 7.07
N GLU A 565 36.50 35.09 7.54
CA GLU A 565 35.69 33.88 7.40
C GLU A 565 35.29 33.66 5.94
N GLU A 566 34.86 34.70 5.23
CA GLU A 566 34.53 34.63 3.80
C GLU A 566 35.76 34.32 2.95
N ILE A 567 36.94 34.86 3.29
CA ILE A 567 38.20 34.52 2.60
C ILE A 567 38.53 33.04 2.80
N LYS A 568 38.33 32.49 4.00
CA LYS A 568 38.52 31.05 4.26
C LYS A 568 37.53 30.20 3.46
N LEU A 569 36.25 30.58 3.43
CA LEU A 569 35.22 29.88 2.65
C LEU A 569 35.49 29.97 1.14
N LYS A 570 35.91 31.12 0.64
CA LYS A 570 36.32 31.31 -0.76
C LYS A 570 37.50 30.41 -1.12
N LYS A 571 38.54 30.36 -0.29
CA LYS A 571 39.68 29.46 -0.48
C LYS A 571 39.25 27.98 -0.49
N ALA A 572 38.37 27.59 0.43
CA ALA A 572 37.83 26.23 0.48
C ALA A 572 36.99 25.89 -0.78
N ASN A 573 36.20 26.83 -1.28
CA ASN A 573 35.42 26.68 -2.51
C ASN A 573 36.32 26.55 -3.75
N LEU A 574 37.38 27.37 -3.85
CA LEU A 574 38.37 27.26 -4.93
C LEU A 574 39.09 25.91 -4.91
N LEU A 575 39.50 25.44 -3.72
CA LEU A 575 40.12 24.12 -3.56
C LEU A 575 39.15 23.00 -3.98
N LYS A 576 37.87 23.09 -3.58
CA LYS A 576 36.82 22.15 -4.00
C LYS A 576 36.68 22.13 -5.52
N ARG A 577 36.59 23.31 -6.15
CA ARG A 577 36.50 23.45 -7.61
C ARG A 577 37.69 22.80 -8.32
N HIS A 578 38.92 23.06 -7.86
CA HIS A 578 40.11 22.43 -8.42
C HIS A 578 40.10 20.91 -8.24
N THR A 579 39.67 20.42 -7.08
CA THR A 579 39.52 18.99 -6.80
C THR A 579 38.54 18.35 -7.79
N LEU A 580 37.37 18.96 -8.03
CA LEU A 580 36.39 18.47 -9.00
C LEU A 580 36.94 18.44 -10.44
N CYS A 581 37.73 19.45 -10.84
CA CYS A 581 38.37 19.44 -12.16
C CYS A 581 39.44 18.34 -12.29
N LEU A 582 40.19 18.06 -11.21
CA LEU A 582 41.17 16.97 -11.19
C LEU A 582 40.49 15.60 -11.17
N GLU A 583 39.40 15.44 -10.44
CA GLU A 583 38.55 14.23 -10.47
C GLU A 583 37.96 14.00 -11.85
N TRP A 584 37.46 15.06 -12.49
CA TRP A 584 36.99 14.99 -13.88
C TRP A 584 38.10 14.55 -14.83
N TYR A 585 39.31 15.08 -14.69
CA TYR A 585 40.46 14.62 -15.47
C TYR A 585 40.80 13.15 -15.18
N ASP A 586 40.76 12.72 -13.91
CA ASP A 586 40.98 11.34 -13.51
C ASP A 586 39.99 10.37 -14.20
N ILE A 587 38.71 10.76 -14.24
CA ILE A 587 37.62 10.03 -14.89
C ILE A 587 37.75 10.03 -16.42
N HIS A 588 37.96 11.21 -17.01
CA HIS A 588 37.88 11.42 -18.45
C HIS A 588 39.19 11.07 -19.16
N SER A 589 40.35 11.55 -18.69
CA SER A 589 41.59 11.59 -19.47
C SER A 589 42.79 10.84 -18.87
N ASN A 590 42.81 10.58 -17.56
CA ASN A 590 43.96 9.95 -16.89
C ASN A 590 44.05 8.43 -17.13
N VAL A 591 44.70 8.00 -18.21
CA VAL A 591 44.89 6.57 -18.55
C VAL A 591 45.67 5.79 -17.47
N ALA A 592 46.46 6.46 -16.63
CA ALA A 592 47.23 5.80 -15.56
C ALA A 592 46.33 5.33 -14.40
N LEU A 593 45.14 5.92 -14.23
CA LEU A 593 44.15 5.44 -13.27
C LEU A 593 43.34 4.30 -13.91
N GLY A 594 43.51 3.08 -13.39
CA GLY A 594 42.78 1.91 -13.89
C GLY A 594 41.26 2.11 -13.88
N CYS A 595 40.58 1.60 -14.92
CA CYS A 595 39.13 1.75 -15.10
C CYS A 595 38.30 1.25 -13.91
N GLU A 596 38.81 0.28 -13.15
CA GLU A 596 38.15 -0.30 -11.97
C GLU A 596 38.09 0.66 -10.76
N LYS A 597 39.03 1.61 -10.66
CA LYS A 597 39.10 2.57 -9.53
C LYS A 597 38.25 3.81 -9.74
N VAL A 598 37.89 4.11 -10.98
CA VAL A 598 37.11 5.30 -11.35
C VAL A 598 35.68 5.28 -10.75
N PRO A 599 34.93 4.16 -10.79
CA PRO A 599 33.61 4.07 -10.14
C PRO A 599 33.66 4.39 -8.64
N GLN A 600 34.70 3.93 -7.94
CA GLN A 600 34.86 4.16 -6.49
C GLN A 600 35.04 5.66 -6.19
N LEU A 601 35.85 6.36 -6.98
CA LEU A 601 36.04 7.82 -6.87
C LEU A 601 34.72 8.57 -7.07
N VAL A 602 33.94 8.19 -8.08
CA VAL A 602 32.63 8.81 -8.36
C VAL A 602 31.61 8.52 -7.27
N ILE A 603 31.54 7.28 -6.78
CA ILE A 603 30.65 6.89 -5.68
C ILE A 603 30.98 7.68 -4.41
N ALA A 604 32.25 7.78 -4.03
CA ALA A 604 32.68 8.54 -2.86
C ALA A 604 32.25 10.02 -2.95
N ARG A 605 32.39 10.64 -4.12
CA ARG A 605 31.95 12.02 -4.35
C ARG A 605 30.43 12.16 -4.30
N LEU A 606 29.68 11.24 -4.91
CA LEU A 606 28.21 11.22 -4.86
C LEU A 606 27.69 11.04 -3.44
N GLU A 607 28.32 10.20 -2.64
CA GLU A 607 27.99 9.99 -1.22
C GLU A 607 28.29 11.20 -0.36
N GLU A 608 29.43 11.87 -0.59
CA GLU A 608 29.77 13.12 0.12
C GLU A 608 28.72 14.20 -0.16
N VAL A 609 28.34 14.41 -1.43
CA VAL A 609 27.33 15.40 -1.80
C VAL A 609 25.95 14.99 -1.29
N LYS A 610 25.57 13.71 -1.40
CA LYS A 610 24.33 13.16 -0.83
C LYS A 610 24.26 13.41 0.68
N GLY A 611 25.36 13.18 1.40
CA GLY A 611 25.46 13.44 2.83
C GLY A 611 25.21 14.91 3.18
N ARG A 612 25.77 15.85 2.41
CA ARG A 612 25.52 17.29 2.59
C ARG A 612 24.06 17.67 2.31
N GLU A 613 23.49 17.15 1.24
CA GLU A 613 22.07 17.39 0.91
C GLU A 613 21.14 16.77 1.97
N TYR A 614 21.52 15.62 2.55
CA TYR A 614 20.80 15.01 3.66
C TYR A 614 20.90 15.84 4.96
N THR A 615 22.06 16.40 5.29
CA THR A 615 22.18 17.31 6.44
C THR A 615 21.36 18.58 6.23
N ALA A 616 21.39 19.16 5.04
CA ALA A 616 20.57 20.32 4.69
C ALA A 616 19.06 19.98 4.73
N LEU A 617 18.68 18.78 4.28
CA LEU A 617 17.32 18.26 4.41
C LEU A 617 16.88 18.18 5.88
N ARG A 618 17.74 17.65 6.76
CA ARG A 618 17.45 17.53 8.20
C ARG A 618 17.30 18.88 8.87
N GLU A 619 18.19 19.83 8.58
CA GLU A 619 18.13 21.20 9.08
C GLU A 619 16.87 21.93 8.58
N ALA A 620 16.58 21.82 7.28
CA ALA A 620 15.37 22.39 6.68
C ALA A 620 14.09 21.75 7.26
N LEU A 621 14.09 20.45 7.56
CA LEU A 621 12.97 19.79 8.22
C LEU A 621 12.80 20.31 9.64
N GLN A 622 13.88 20.41 10.42
CA GLN A 622 13.82 20.94 11.79
C GLN A 622 13.30 22.38 11.83
N ALA A 623 13.77 23.24 10.92
CA ALA A 623 13.32 24.62 10.81
C ALA A 623 11.83 24.73 10.43
N ASN A 624 11.36 23.90 9.49
CA ASN A 624 9.98 23.91 9.03
C ASN A 624 9.03 23.01 9.85
N PHE A 625 9.54 22.27 10.84
CA PHE A 625 8.76 21.31 11.62
C PHE A 625 7.61 21.97 12.39
N PRO A 626 7.75 23.15 13.01
CA PRO A 626 6.64 23.83 13.66
C PRO A 626 5.51 24.21 12.68
N GLU A 627 5.84 24.55 11.43
CA GLU A 627 4.85 24.85 10.40
C GLU A 627 4.11 23.59 9.95
N LEU A 628 4.84 22.48 9.78
CA LEU A 628 4.25 21.17 9.52
C LEU A 628 3.27 20.76 10.64
N GLN A 629 3.67 20.91 11.90
CA GLN A 629 2.79 20.63 13.05
C GLN A 629 1.54 21.51 13.05
N LYS A 630 1.68 22.80 12.74
CA LYS A 630 0.52 23.71 12.61
C LYS A 630 -0.40 23.30 11.47
N ALA A 631 0.14 22.88 10.33
CA ALA A 631 -0.65 22.41 9.19
C ALA A 631 -1.40 21.12 9.52
N VAL A 632 -0.74 20.16 10.18
CA VAL A 632 -1.37 18.92 10.66
C VAL A 632 -2.46 19.24 11.69
N ALA A 633 -2.19 20.10 12.67
CA ALA A 633 -3.18 20.50 13.67
C ALA A 633 -4.40 21.22 13.06
N LYS A 634 -4.18 22.06 12.04
CA LYS A 634 -5.27 22.72 11.31
C LYS A 634 -6.13 21.71 10.56
N MET A 635 -5.50 20.80 9.81
CA MET A 635 -6.21 19.74 9.08
C MET A 635 -6.99 18.81 10.02
N VAL A 636 -6.39 18.41 11.15
CA VAL A 636 -7.09 17.60 12.16
C VAL A 636 -8.25 18.35 12.80
N ARG A 637 -8.11 19.67 13.01
CA ARG A 637 -9.21 20.51 13.49
C ARG A 637 -10.36 20.57 12.49
N GLU A 638 -10.06 20.73 11.20
CA GLU A 638 -11.05 20.71 10.12
C GLU A 638 -11.76 19.35 10.07
N LEU A 639 -11.02 18.24 10.10
CA LEU A 639 -11.59 16.89 10.22
C LEU A 639 -12.47 16.75 11.46
N LYS A 640 -12.00 17.19 12.63
CA LYS A 640 -12.78 17.14 13.86
C LYS A 640 -14.09 17.93 13.71
N THR A 641 -14.07 19.11 13.10
CA THR A 641 -15.30 19.88 12.85
C THR A 641 -16.25 19.17 11.89
N THR A 642 -15.73 18.54 10.83
CA THR A 642 -16.55 17.74 9.90
C THR A 642 -17.18 16.55 10.60
N PHE A 643 -16.41 15.80 11.41
CA PHE A 643 -16.90 14.64 12.16
C PHE A 643 -17.85 15.01 13.31
N ALA A 644 -17.80 16.25 13.79
CA ALA A 644 -18.63 16.75 14.90
C ALA A 644 -19.88 17.51 14.45
N GLN A 645 -20.14 17.68 13.14
CA GLN A 645 -21.32 18.41 12.66
C GLN A 645 -22.62 17.72 13.12
N LYS A 646 -23.20 18.25 14.21
CA LYS A 646 -24.64 18.19 14.48
C LYS A 646 -25.28 19.30 13.65
N GLU A 647 -26.19 18.91 12.76
CA GLU A 647 -27.10 19.75 11.97
C GLU A 647 -26.91 21.27 12.13
N SER A 648 -26.18 21.89 11.20
CA SER A 648 -26.42 23.30 10.91
C SER A 648 -27.80 23.40 10.22
N PRO A 649 -28.66 24.37 10.56
CA PRO A 649 -29.97 24.48 9.94
C PRO A 649 -29.82 24.73 8.44
N VAL A 650 -30.48 23.89 7.67
CA VAL A 650 -30.59 23.99 6.21
C VAL A 650 -31.32 25.29 5.88
N GLU A 651 -30.59 26.32 5.43
CA GLU A 651 -31.20 27.34 4.59
C GLU A 651 -31.57 26.67 3.26
N SER A 652 -32.88 26.52 3.07
CA SER A 652 -33.57 26.07 1.87
C SER A 652 -32.96 26.70 0.61
N ILE A 653 -32.29 25.88 -0.20
CA ILE A 653 -32.15 26.12 -1.64
C ILE A 653 -32.59 24.86 -2.39
N ALA A 654 -33.57 25.10 -3.28
CA ALA A 654 -34.28 24.27 -4.27
C ALA A 654 -33.59 23.00 -4.84
N PRO A 655 -34.37 22.05 -5.41
CA PRO A 655 -33.95 20.67 -5.64
C PRO A 655 -32.98 20.54 -6.83
N PRO A 656 -32.05 19.56 -6.81
CA PRO A 656 -31.14 19.33 -7.92
C PRO A 656 -31.81 18.50 -9.01
N ARG A 657 -31.84 19.04 -10.24
CA ARG A 657 -32.05 18.25 -11.46
C ARG A 657 -30.70 17.96 -12.11
N ALA A 658 -30.52 16.68 -12.41
CA ALA A 658 -29.63 16.09 -13.42
C ALA A 658 -28.11 16.30 -13.30
N ALA A 659 -27.44 15.16 -13.15
CA ALA A 659 -26.03 14.88 -13.42
C ALA A 659 -25.35 15.84 -14.41
N ILE A 660 -24.41 16.65 -13.90
CA ILE A 660 -23.18 17.02 -14.59
C ILE A 660 -22.06 17.01 -13.55
N SER A 661 -21.08 16.15 -13.80
CA SER A 661 -19.73 16.22 -13.24
C SER A 661 -19.16 17.64 -13.39
N GLY A 662 -19.00 18.36 -12.29
CA GLY A 662 -18.32 19.65 -12.32
C GLY A 662 -18.67 20.57 -11.16
N GLY A 663 -17.67 20.81 -10.30
CA GLY A 663 -17.58 22.04 -9.52
C GLY A 663 -18.41 22.09 -8.24
N ILE A 664 -18.00 21.37 -7.20
CA ILE A 664 -18.14 21.93 -5.84
C ILE A 664 -16.99 22.90 -5.67
N ASN A 665 -17.32 24.18 -5.73
CA ASN A 665 -16.57 25.35 -5.28
C ASN A 665 -15.07 25.09 -5.07
N GLY A 666 -14.29 25.39 -6.11
CA GLY A 666 -12.88 25.72 -5.98
C GLY A 666 -12.74 26.96 -5.09
N ASN A 667 -12.88 26.77 -3.78
CA ASN A 667 -12.19 27.62 -2.84
C ASN A 667 -10.72 27.48 -3.18
N HIS A 668 -10.19 28.51 -3.84
CA HIS A 668 -8.76 28.77 -3.93
C HIS A 668 -8.22 28.77 -2.49
N SER A 669 -7.82 27.60 -2.00
CA SER A 669 -7.24 27.46 -0.68
C SER A 669 -5.82 28.03 -0.77
N PRO A 670 -5.50 29.08 0.01
CA PRO A 670 -4.22 29.76 -0.09
C PRO A 670 -3.12 28.80 0.37
N ARG A 671 -2.12 28.57 -0.50
CA ARG A 671 -0.77 28.05 -0.18
C ARG A 671 -0.73 27.08 1.02
N LEU A 672 -1.25 25.87 0.81
CA LEU A 672 -1.01 24.73 1.70
C LEU A 672 0.51 24.44 1.73
N PHE A 673 1.04 24.07 2.91
CA PHE A 673 2.47 23.91 3.18
C PHE A 673 3.16 23.02 2.13
N LYS A 674 3.89 23.64 1.20
CA LYS A 674 4.82 22.98 0.28
C LYS A 674 6.22 23.38 0.73
N PRO A 675 6.97 22.53 1.43
CA PRO A 675 8.31 22.87 1.86
C PRO A 675 9.26 22.72 0.65
N SER A 676 9.19 23.68 -0.28
CA SER A 676 9.88 23.62 -1.58
C SER A 676 11.38 23.40 -1.43
N LYS A 677 12.01 24.06 -0.45
CA LYS A 677 13.43 23.88 -0.12
C LYS A 677 13.74 22.48 0.40
N LEU A 678 12.90 21.95 1.31
CA LEU A 678 13.04 20.60 1.86
C LEU A 678 12.91 19.53 0.78
N LEU A 679 11.88 19.65 -0.07
CA LEU A 679 11.64 18.73 -1.17
C LEU A 679 12.75 18.80 -2.21
N ALA A 680 13.34 19.98 -2.47
CA ALA A 680 14.48 20.12 -3.36
C ALA A 680 15.70 19.33 -2.85
N HIS A 681 16.05 19.45 -1.57
CA HIS A 681 17.14 18.68 -0.96
C HIS A 681 16.86 17.17 -0.99
N LYS A 682 15.63 16.76 -0.70
CA LYS A 682 15.22 15.34 -0.76
C LYS A 682 15.36 14.78 -2.18
N LEU A 683 14.77 15.43 -3.18
CA LEU A 683 14.80 15.00 -4.57
C LEU A 683 16.23 14.94 -5.12
N GLN A 684 17.07 15.91 -4.74
CA GLN A 684 18.47 15.91 -5.13
C GLN A 684 19.22 14.73 -4.50
N ALA A 685 19.01 14.45 -3.21
CA ALA A 685 19.63 13.32 -2.53
C ALA A 685 19.15 11.96 -3.11
N GLU A 686 17.86 11.82 -3.45
CA GLU A 686 17.30 10.65 -4.13
C GLU A 686 17.91 10.43 -5.51
N LYS A 687 18.10 11.50 -6.29
CA LYS A 687 18.76 11.46 -7.58
C LYS A 687 20.22 11.00 -7.47
N LEU A 688 20.98 11.54 -6.50
CA LEU A 688 22.37 11.16 -6.28
C LEU A 688 22.50 9.69 -5.85
N ASP A 689 21.61 9.23 -4.98
CA ASP A 689 21.56 7.84 -4.53
C ASP A 689 21.21 6.87 -5.66
N ALA A 690 20.29 7.25 -6.56
CA ALA A 690 19.95 6.45 -7.74
C ALA A 690 21.14 6.33 -8.72
N ILE A 691 21.90 7.41 -8.94
CA ILE A 691 23.12 7.38 -9.77
C ILE A 691 24.17 6.46 -9.13
N ALA A 692 24.43 6.61 -7.83
CA ALA A 692 25.39 5.77 -7.11
C ALA A 692 25.01 4.29 -7.12
N ALA A 693 23.72 3.97 -6.91
CA ALA A 693 23.22 2.60 -6.98
C ALA A 693 23.42 1.98 -8.38
N THR A 694 23.21 2.77 -9.44
CA THR A 694 23.44 2.32 -10.82
C THR A 694 24.91 2.02 -11.07
N ILE A 695 25.82 2.87 -10.58
CA ILE A 695 27.27 2.67 -10.73
C ILE A 695 27.77 1.44 -9.96
N ARG A 696 27.20 1.13 -8.79
CA ARG A 696 27.58 -0.06 -8.00
C ARG A 696 27.21 -1.39 -8.64
N VAL A 697 26.26 -1.39 -9.57
CA VAL A 697 25.81 -2.60 -10.31
C VAL A 697 26.62 -2.79 -11.60
N CYS A 698 27.23 -1.72 -12.12
CA CYS A 698 28.15 -1.76 -13.25
C CYS A 698 29.51 -2.34 -12.84
#